data_AF-A0A0F0GD22-F1
#
_entry.id   AF-A0A0F0GD22-F1
#
_cell.length_a   1.000
_cell.length_b   1.000
_cell.length_c   1.000
_cell.angle_alpha   90.00
_cell.angle_beta   90.00
_cell.angle_gamma   90.00
#
_symmetry.space_group_name_H-M   'P 1'
#
loop_
_entity.id
_entity.type
_entity.pdbx_description
1 polymer ?
#
loop_
_entity_poly.entity_id
_entity_poly.type
_entity_poly.pdbx_seq_one_letter_code
_entity_poly.pdbx_strand_id
1 'polypeptide(L)'
;VRHVRDAVRFHDTVRALDGSTFLEIGPDGVLSAMVSGIPLLRKDRGEEQAFVAGLARLHVSGARVDWSALFEGTGARRVDLPTYAFQHERYWPTVLDVAPVDRAKSSADSWRHRESWERITPRGKVSGTWLVLGAEDEFAREVAAAVGGVVVQEVPDTPFDGIVSLLALDGHADENGVPHGVIATMELIQSLARRGVRAPVWAVTRGAATSPAQSAVWGLGRVAALELPAQWGGLADVTGDVSQLAAVLAGDESEVEIREEGVFARRYDAAAPTDALWEPHGTVIVTGGTGALGTHVARDLKQRGVEKIVLVSRRGLDAPGAAELREELGAEVVACDVADRAAVERLLASYPPDAIVHTAGVLSDGVLESLAPERFADVFRSKVASALVLDELTRSLELDAFVLFSSVAGALGNPGQANYAAANAVLDAIARDRRSAGLPATSIAWGAWAGSGMAGGVGADLSTITMRPDLAVESMWRAVAEDAPTVAIAILPPKSKAREQKAVLNGDVLEVVRTAVASVLGYAGPHAVGVDREFRDLGFDSLTAVELRNQLSAATGQTLPASLVYDYPTPRRLAGHLRGGSVEEEVMSARADEPIAIVGMACRFPGDVNTPEQLWQLLIDGRDGMGAFPVDRDWDVESVLSTSITREAGFLAGTADFDPAFFGISPREALAMDPQQRFLLETTWEALERVGVDPLSLRGTQTGVFVGTNGQDYATLLTSSSEDTEGHAATGLAASVISGRLSYTFGFEGPAVTVDTACSASLVAMHLAVQSLRGGECSLAVSGGATIMTTPYAFAELTRQGALAANGRSKAFSDDADGAGWSEGVGMVVMERLSDAVRNGHQVLAVIRGSAVNQDGASNGLTAPNGPSQQRVIRAALANAGLSVGDVDVVEAHGTGTALGDPIEAQALINTYGADRAEPLWLGSVKSNIGHTQAAAGVAGVIKMVLALQNGVLPQTLHVAAPSPHIDWSAGTVELLTSAREWSPNGRARRAGVSAFGISGTNAHMILEEAPGQPELSD
;
A
#
# COMPACT_ATOMS: atom_id res chain seq x y z
N VAL A 1 -40.61 -43.24 57.27
CA VAL A 1 -39.26 -43.07 56.66
C VAL A 1 -39.15 -43.95 55.41
N ARG A 2 -39.60 -43.47 54.24
CA ARG A 2 -39.38 -44.15 52.93
C ARG A 2 -38.20 -43.57 52.14
N HIS A 3 -37.96 -42.26 52.27
CA HIS A 3 -36.84 -41.51 51.66
C HIS A 3 -35.40 -42.01 51.95
N VAL A 4 -35.24 -43.03 52.81
CA VAL A 4 -33.93 -43.67 53.11
C VAL A 4 -33.78 -45.03 52.39
N ARG A 5 -34.80 -45.47 51.65
CA ARG A 5 -34.81 -46.75 50.91
C ARG A 5 -35.22 -46.62 49.43
N ASP A 6 -35.98 -45.60 49.08
CA ASP A 6 -36.44 -45.34 47.72
C ASP A 6 -35.71 -44.12 47.10
N ALA A 7 -35.53 -44.11 45.78
CA ALA A 7 -34.84 -43.02 45.08
C ALA A 7 -35.60 -41.67 45.22
N VAL A 8 -34.87 -40.62 45.59
CA VAL A 8 -35.44 -39.27 45.77
C VAL A 8 -35.68 -38.62 44.41
N ARG A 9 -36.95 -38.44 44.03
CA ARG A 9 -37.39 -37.78 42.80
C ARG A 9 -37.30 -36.25 42.93
N PHE A 10 -36.07 -35.75 43.03
CA PHE A 10 -35.79 -34.33 43.27
C PHE A 10 -36.31 -33.46 42.10
N HIS A 11 -36.01 -33.83 40.86
CA HIS A 11 -36.46 -33.10 39.67
C HIS A 11 -38.00 -33.01 39.60
N ASP A 12 -38.73 -34.13 39.76
CA ASP A 12 -40.21 -34.15 39.80
C ASP A 12 -40.78 -33.21 40.88
N THR A 13 -40.10 -33.13 42.04
CA THR A 13 -40.51 -32.28 43.17
C THR A 13 -40.30 -30.80 42.86
N VAL A 14 -39.16 -30.44 42.27
CA VAL A 14 -38.87 -29.05 41.85
C VAL A 14 -39.81 -28.60 40.74
N ARG A 15 -40.10 -29.48 39.76
CA ARG A 15 -41.03 -29.19 38.67
C ARG A 15 -42.47 -28.94 39.14
N ALA A 16 -42.86 -29.48 40.29
CA ALA A 16 -44.15 -29.26 40.93
C ALA A 16 -44.24 -27.99 41.80
N LEU A 17 -43.12 -27.28 42.03
CA LEU A 17 -43.06 -26.06 42.85
C LEU A 17 -43.25 -24.76 42.06
N ASP A 18 -43.40 -24.84 40.73
CA ASP A 18 -43.68 -23.70 39.82
C ASP A 18 -42.70 -22.51 39.96
N GLY A 19 -41.45 -22.79 40.35
CA GLY A 19 -40.41 -21.79 40.51
C GLY A 19 -39.66 -21.53 39.20
N SER A 20 -39.60 -20.27 38.77
CA SER A 20 -38.89 -19.85 37.54
C SER A 20 -37.36 -19.91 37.64
N THR A 21 -36.79 -20.03 38.84
CA THR A 21 -35.33 -20.03 39.06
C THR A 21 -34.99 -20.81 40.32
N PHE A 22 -34.04 -21.75 40.23
CA PHE A 22 -33.56 -22.55 41.37
C PHE A 22 -32.15 -22.13 41.80
N LEU A 23 -31.93 -22.02 43.11
CA LEU A 23 -30.69 -21.54 43.72
C LEU A 23 -30.24 -22.52 44.81
N GLU A 24 -29.03 -23.08 44.69
CA GLU A 24 -28.49 -24.04 45.65
C GLU A 24 -27.45 -23.39 46.58
N ILE A 25 -27.70 -23.49 47.88
CA ILE A 25 -26.78 -23.06 48.93
C ILE A 25 -26.12 -24.30 49.52
N GLY A 26 -25.00 -24.73 48.92
CA GLY A 26 -24.24 -25.91 49.35
C GLY A 26 -22.93 -26.06 48.57
N PRO A 27 -21.91 -26.75 49.13
CA PRO A 27 -20.54 -26.74 48.60
C PRO A 27 -20.30 -27.64 47.38
N ASP A 28 -21.27 -28.48 46.98
CA ASP A 28 -21.09 -29.47 45.91
C ASP A 28 -21.86 -29.15 44.61
N GLY A 29 -22.86 -28.27 44.63
CA GLY A 29 -23.61 -27.85 43.43
C GLY A 29 -24.40 -28.97 42.71
N VAL A 30 -24.68 -30.07 43.41
CA VAL A 30 -25.20 -31.32 42.81
C VAL A 30 -26.69 -31.19 42.47
N LEU A 31 -27.46 -30.46 43.26
CA LEU A 31 -28.90 -30.28 43.02
C LEU A 31 -29.13 -29.36 41.81
N SER A 32 -28.31 -28.33 41.66
CA SER A 32 -28.31 -27.38 40.54
C SER A 32 -28.17 -28.10 39.20
N ALA A 33 -27.25 -29.06 39.10
CA ALA A 33 -27.03 -29.83 37.88
C ALA A 33 -28.24 -30.71 37.47
N MET A 34 -29.14 -31.04 38.40
CA MET A 34 -30.32 -31.87 38.13
C MET A 34 -31.56 -31.06 37.68
N VAL A 35 -31.53 -29.72 37.81
CA VAL A 35 -32.67 -28.83 37.53
C VAL A 35 -32.28 -27.54 36.82
N SER A 36 -31.08 -27.47 36.24
CA SER A 36 -30.49 -26.25 35.62
C SER A 36 -30.47 -25.03 36.56
N GLY A 37 -30.21 -25.27 37.84
CA GLY A 37 -30.13 -24.23 38.88
C GLY A 37 -28.75 -23.54 38.98
N ILE A 38 -28.68 -22.53 39.85
CA ILE A 38 -27.47 -21.75 40.11
C ILE A 38 -26.86 -22.18 41.46
N PRO A 39 -25.63 -22.73 41.50
CA PRO A 39 -24.94 -23.02 42.75
C PRO A 39 -24.22 -21.77 43.29
N LEU A 40 -24.49 -21.39 44.54
CA LEU A 40 -23.86 -20.23 45.20
C LEU A 40 -22.48 -20.52 45.78
N LEU A 41 -22.16 -21.78 46.08
CA LEU A 41 -20.89 -22.19 46.67
C LEU A 41 -20.32 -23.38 45.90
N ARG A 42 -18.99 -23.50 45.90
CA ARG A 42 -18.29 -24.71 45.45
C ARG A 42 -17.01 -24.93 46.25
N LYS A 43 -16.76 -26.17 46.66
CA LYS A 43 -15.58 -26.60 47.44
C LYS A 43 -14.22 -26.35 46.77
N ASP A 44 -14.19 -26.14 45.46
CA ASP A 44 -12.98 -25.90 44.66
C ASP A 44 -12.72 -24.39 44.39
N ARG A 45 -13.50 -23.49 44.99
CA ARG A 45 -13.42 -22.03 44.76
C ARG A 45 -13.50 -21.25 46.07
N GLY A 46 -12.98 -20.02 46.06
CA GLY A 46 -13.13 -19.09 47.20
C GLY A 46 -14.61 -18.75 47.43
N GLU A 47 -15.08 -18.86 48.67
CA GLU A 47 -16.50 -18.75 49.03
C GLU A 47 -17.09 -17.39 48.60
N GLU A 48 -16.40 -16.30 48.89
CA GLU A 48 -16.81 -14.93 48.52
C GLU A 48 -16.96 -14.77 46.99
N GLN A 49 -15.97 -15.24 46.22
CA GLN A 49 -15.99 -15.15 44.76
C GLN A 49 -17.10 -16.03 44.15
N ALA A 50 -17.31 -17.24 44.69
CA ALA A 50 -18.39 -18.13 44.26
C ALA A 50 -19.77 -17.52 44.56
N PHE A 51 -19.94 -16.94 45.76
CA PHE A 51 -21.17 -16.34 46.23
C PHE A 51 -21.55 -15.10 45.41
N VAL A 52 -20.63 -14.15 45.21
CA VAL A 52 -20.85 -12.96 44.39
C VAL A 52 -21.14 -13.33 42.93
N ALA A 53 -20.40 -14.29 42.37
CA ALA A 53 -20.65 -14.76 40.99
C ALA A 53 -21.98 -15.50 40.84
N GLY A 54 -22.46 -16.20 41.87
CA GLY A 54 -23.78 -16.84 41.89
C GLY A 54 -24.91 -15.81 41.97
N LEU A 55 -24.77 -14.79 42.81
CA LEU A 55 -25.70 -13.65 42.87
C LEU A 55 -25.73 -12.85 41.56
N ALA A 56 -24.59 -12.68 40.89
CA ALA A 56 -24.52 -12.01 39.60
C ALA A 56 -25.29 -12.79 38.51
N ARG A 57 -25.12 -14.12 38.44
CA ARG A 57 -25.91 -14.98 37.53
C ARG A 57 -27.41 -14.89 37.84
N LEU A 58 -27.77 -14.95 39.12
CA LEU A 58 -29.15 -14.83 39.57
C LEU A 58 -29.78 -13.50 39.13
N HIS A 59 -29.02 -12.40 39.19
CA HIS A 59 -29.44 -11.09 38.72
C HIS A 59 -29.62 -11.03 37.18
N VAL A 60 -28.67 -11.56 36.41
CA VAL A 60 -28.74 -11.63 34.94
C VAL A 60 -29.89 -12.52 34.47
N SER A 61 -30.22 -13.59 35.20
CA SER A 61 -31.42 -14.42 34.99
C SER A 61 -32.74 -13.73 35.38
N GLY A 62 -32.74 -12.42 35.64
CA GLY A 62 -33.94 -11.61 35.89
C GLY A 62 -34.44 -11.59 37.34
N ALA A 63 -33.80 -12.29 38.27
CA ALA A 63 -34.20 -12.24 39.67
C ALA A 63 -33.65 -10.98 40.37
N ARG A 64 -34.44 -10.44 41.32
CA ARG A 64 -34.09 -9.21 42.03
C ARG A 64 -33.11 -9.51 43.17
N VAL A 65 -31.88 -9.01 43.04
CA VAL A 65 -30.83 -9.08 44.08
C VAL A 65 -30.68 -7.71 44.77
N ASP A 66 -30.65 -7.70 46.10
CA ASP A 66 -30.34 -6.48 46.87
C ASP A 66 -28.83 -6.33 47.06
N TRP A 67 -28.20 -5.72 46.07
CA TRP A 67 -26.78 -5.38 46.12
C TRP A 67 -26.41 -4.39 47.22
N SER A 68 -27.35 -3.57 47.69
CA SER A 68 -27.07 -2.58 48.73
C SER A 68 -26.92 -3.24 50.10
N ALA A 69 -27.70 -4.29 50.38
CA ALA A 69 -27.55 -5.12 51.58
C ALA A 69 -26.23 -5.94 51.57
N LEU A 70 -25.77 -6.39 50.39
CA LEU A 70 -24.53 -7.16 50.27
C LEU A 70 -23.27 -6.34 50.59
N PHE A 71 -23.26 -5.07 50.19
CA PHE A 71 -22.08 -4.20 50.26
C PHE A 71 -22.11 -3.19 51.44
N GLU A 72 -23.09 -3.28 52.33
CA GLU A 72 -23.20 -2.40 53.50
C GLU A 72 -21.92 -2.43 54.36
N GLY A 73 -21.41 -1.26 54.74
CA GLY A 73 -20.19 -1.13 55.55
C GLY A 73 -18.86 -1.42 54.83
N THR A 74 -18.86 -1.91 53.59
CA THR A 74 -17.62 -2.25 52.85
C THR A 74 -16.91 -1.05 52.22
N GLY A 75 -17.61 0.08 52.08
CA GLY A 75 -17.14 1.25 51.33
C GLY A 75 -17.25 1.12 49.80
N ALA A 76 -17.80 0.00 49.29
CA ALA A 76 -18.07 -0.14 47.87
C ALA A 76 -19.11 0.87 47.37
N ARG A 77 -18.84 1.45 46.21
CA ARG A 77 -19.73 2.39 45.50
C ARG A 77 -20.29 1.70 44.27
N ARG A 78 -21.56 1.95 43.93
CA ARG A 78 -22.04 1.67 42.57
C ARG A 78 -21.27 2.61 41.63
N VAL A 79 -20.64 2.03 40.63
CA VAL A 79 -20.18 2.72 39.44
C VAL A 79 -21.18 2.42 38.35
N ASP A 80 -21.46 3.38 37.48
CA ASP A 80 -22.18 3.07 36.25
C ASP A 80 -21.25 2.22 35.39
N LEU A 81 -21.68 1.01 35.06
CA LEU A 81 -21.13 0.31 33.90
C LEU A 81 -21.55 1.13 32.67
N PRO A 82 -20.65 1.37 31.70
CA PRO A 82 -21.01 2.15 30.52
C PRO A 82 -22.22 1.49 29.85
N THR A 83 -23.23 2.29 29.48
CA THR A 83 -24.45 1.82 28.81
C THR A 83 -24.21 1.45 27.33
N TYR A 84 -22.94 1.34 26.95
CA TYR A 84 -22.40 1.11 25.62
C TYR A 84 -21.05 0.39 25.78
N ALA A 85 -20.58 -0.32 24.75
CA ALA A 85 -19.44 -1.24 24.87
C ALA A 85 -18.09 -0.54 25.10
N PHE A 86 -17.93 0.70 24.62
CA PHE A 86 -16.64 1.39 24.54
C PHE A 86 -16.66 2.73 25.32
N GLN A 87 -15.53 3.08 25.95
CA GLN A 87 -15.29 4.35 26.64
C GLN A 87 -14.60 5.33 25.71
N HIS A 88 -15.37 5.90 24.76
CA HIS A 88 -14.82 6.80 23.75
C HIS A 88 -14.17 8.06 24.35
N GLU A 89 -12.95 8.36 23.90
CA GLU A 89 -12.28 9.65 24.07
C GLU A 89 -11.95 10.24 22.68
N ARG A 90 -11.70 11.57 22.61
CA ARG A 90 -11.45 12.27 21.34
C ARG A 90 -9.97 12.16 20.92
N TYR A 91 -9.76 11.62 19.72
CA TYR A 91 -8.47 11.43 19.05
C TYR A 91 -8.48 12.10 17.65
N TRP A 92 -8.31 13.42 17.58
CA TRP A 92 -8.23 14.16 16.31
C TRP A 92 -6.99 15.07 16.30
N PRO A 93 -6.23 15.15 15.20
CA PRO A 93 -5.00 15.92 15.18
C PRO A 93 -5.26 17.42 15.18
N THR A 94 -4.56 18.18 16.03
CA THR A 94 -4.63 19.64 15.99
C THR A 94 -3.88 20.15 14.76
N VAL A 95 -4.62 20.63 13.75
CA VAL A 95 -4.04 21.25 12.55
C VAL A 95 -3.49 22.64 12.91
N LEU A 96 -2.23 22.91 12.54
CA LEU A 96 -1.64 24.23 12.79
C LEU A 96 -2.21 25.30 11.85
N ASP A 97 -2.79 26.35 12.44
CA ASP A 97 -3.25 27.55 11.74
C ASP A 97 -2.03 28.41 11.31
N VAL A 98 -1.35 27.95 10.26
CA VAL A 98 -0.09 28.51 9.72
C VAL A 98 -0.28 28.81 8.25
N ALA A 99 0.02 30.06 7.88
CA ALA A 99 -0.21 30.59 6.54
C ALA A 99 0.45 29.74 5.43
N PRO A 100 -0.15 29.64 4.23
CA PRO A 100 0.32 28.74 3.16
C PRO A 100 1.79 28.90 2.74
N VAL A 101 2.40 30.05 3.01
CA VAL A 101 3.76 30.39 2.59
C VAL A 101 4.84 29.64 3.37
N ASP A 102 4.67 29.39 4.67
CA ASP A 102 5.72 28.71 5.46
C ASP A 102 5.63 27.18 5.40
N ARG A 103 4.45 26.61 5.10
CA ARG A 103 4.31 25.16 4.81
C ARG A 103 5.08 24.75 3.56
N ALA A 104 5.12 25.61 2.54
CA ALA A 104 5.88 25.39 1.31
C ALA A 104 7.39 25.32 1.58
N LYS A 105 7.92 26.20 2.43
CA LYS A 105 9.33 26.22 2.83
C LYS A 105 9.73 24.96 3.62
N SER A 106 8.91 24.56 4.60
CA SER A 106 9.17 23.35 5.40
C SER A 106 9.19 22.07 4.53
N SER A 107 8.34 22.02 3.50
CA SER A 107 8.37 20.95 2.50
C SER A 107 9.63 21.00 1.62
N ALA A 108 10.04 22.19 1.17
CA ALA A 108 11.23 22.40 0.36
C ALA A 108 12.53 22.01 1.08
N ASP A 109 12.63 22.25 2.39
CA ASP A 109 13.76 21.84 3.22
C ASP A 109 13.82 20.33 3.48
N SER A 110 12.66 19.65 3.58
CA SER A 110 12.62 18.20 3.81
C SER A 110 13.12 17.36 2.63
N TRP A 111 13.20 17.93 1.43
CA TRP A 111 13.72 17.29 0.21
C TRP A 111 15.24 17.33 0.10
N ARG A 112 15.93 18.08 0.97
CA ARG A 112 17.36 18.35 0.85
C ARG A 112 18.15 17.28 1.58
N HIS A 113 19.06 16.60 0.87
CA HIS A 113 19.87 15.51 1.39
C HIS A 113 21.36 15.69 1.02
N ARG A 114 22.26 15.12 1.83
CA ARG A 114 23.71 15.19 1.62
C ARG A 114 24.40 13.85 1.85
N GLU A 115 25.48 13.67 1.12
CA GLU A 115 26.46 12.61 1.34
C GLU A 115 27.26 12.90 2.62
N SER A 116 27.47 11.87 3.44
CA SER A 116 28.38 11.91 4.59
C SER A 116 29.23 10.63 4.64
N TRP A 117 30.35 10.67 5.36
CA TRP A 117 31.32 9.57 5.43
C TRP A 117 31.58 9.19 6.89
N GLU A 118 31.07 8.03 7.30
CA GLU A 118 31.15 7.52 8.67
C GLU A 118 32.42 6.65 8.82
N ARG A 119 33.25 6.92 9.84
CA ARG A 119 34.46 6.13 10.08
C ARG A 119 34.10 4.73 10.60
N ILE A 120 34.55 3.69 9.91
CA ILE A 120 34.31 2.29 10.24
C ILE A 120 35.59 1.56 10.65
N THR A 121 35.46 0.33 11.12
CA THR A 121 36.59 -0.58 11.38
C THR A 121 36.28 -1.91 10.71
N PRO A 122 36.64 -2.11 9.43
CA PRO A 122 36.37 -3.35 8.73
C PRO A 122 37.07 -4.53 9.41
N ARG A 123 36.44 -5.70 9.35
CA ARG A 123 36.94 -6.93 9.96
C ARG A 123 36.68 -8.10 9.04
N GLY A 124 37.73 -8.80 8.69
CA GLY A 124 37.65 -9.99 7.85
C GLY A 124 39.00 -10.24 7.19
N LYS A 125 39.06 -11.34 6.44
CA LYS A 125 40.07 -11.58 5.43
C LYS A 125 39.37 -12.25 4.27
N VAL A 126 39.66 -11.80 3.06
CA VAL A 126 39.32 -12.57 1.86
C VAL A 126 40.03 -13.92 1.88
N SER A 127 39.34 -14.94 1.37
CA SER A 127 39.84 -16.31 1.23
C SER A 127 39.60 -16.80 -0.19
N GLY A 128 40.36 -17.81 -0.61
CA GLY A 128 40.29 -18.34 -1.98
C GLY A 128 41.22 -17.60 -2.95
N THR A 129 41.02 -17.81 -4.23
CA THR A 129 41.83 -17.24 -5.32
C THR A 129 41.21 -15.92 -5.77
N TRP A 130 41.87 -14.80 -5.49
CA TRP A 130 41.43 -13.47 -5.92
C TRP A 130 42.23 -12.99 -7.13
N LEU A 131 41.52 -12.42 -8.11
CA LEU A 131 42.11 -11.82 -9.29
C LEU A 131 42.17 -10.30 -9.11
N VAL A 132 43.28 -9.68 -9.48
CA VAL A 132 43.43 -8.22 -9.60
C VAL A 132 43.51 -7.88 -11.08
N LEU A 133 42.40 -7.41 -11.64
CA LEU A 133 42.24 -7.18 -13.08
C LEU A 133 42.65 -5.75 -13.44
N GLY A 134 43.72 -5.59 -14.22
CA GLY A 134 44.19 -4.27 -14.66
C GLY A 134 45.59 -4.29 -15.29
N ALA A 135 46.19 -3.10 -15.41
CA ALA A 135 47.58 -2.95 -15.85
C ALA A 135 48.55 -3.49 -14.78
N GLU A 136 49.67 -4.08 -15.20
CA GLU A 136 50.68 -4.63 -14.29
C GLU A 136 51.65 -3.53 -13.80
N ASP A 137 51.15 -2.63 -12.96
CA ASP A 137 51.92 -1.55 -12.34
C ASP A 137 52.29 -1.86 -10.87
N GLU A 138 52.79 -0.86 -10.14
CA GLU A 138 53.19 -0.99 -8.73
C GLU A 138 51.97 -1.09 -7.80
N PHE A 139 50.92 -0.31 -8.05
CA PHE A 139 49.69 -0.29 -7.25
C PHE A 139 48.90 -1.60 -7.42
N ALA A 140 48.85 -2.16 -8.63
CA ALA A 140 48.27 -3.48 -8.88
C ALA A 140 48.98 -4.59 -8.08
N ARG A 141 50.30 -4.49 -7.93
CA ARG A 141 51.10 -5.42 -7.11
C ARG A 141 50.86 -5.22 -5.61
N GLU A 142 50.70 -3.99 -5.14
CA GLU A 142 50.31 -3.68 -3.75
C GLU A 142 48.91 -4.22 -3.41
N VAL A 143 47.92 -4.00 -4.29
CA VAL A 143 46.56 -4.52 -4.17
C VAL A 143 46.58 -6.05 -4.14
N ALA A 144 47.30 -6.69 -5.08
CA ALA A 144 47.43 -8.16 -5.11
C ALA A 144 48.08 -8.71 -3.83
N ALA A 145 49.13 -8.06 -3.31
CA ALA A 145 49.75 -8.44 -2.05
C ALA A 145 48.81 -8.28 -0.84
N ALA A 146 48.00 -7.21 -0.80
CA ALA A 146 47.04 -6.97 0.27
C ALA A 146 45.93 -8.03 0.30
N VAL A 147 45.35 -8.37 -0.86
CA VAL A 147 44.23 -9.32 -0.97
C VAL A 147 44.67 -10.79 -1.10
N GLY A 148 45.98 -11.07 -1.19
CA GLY A 148 46.52 -12.41 -1.43
C GLY A 148 46.19 -12.95 -2.84
N GLY A 149 45.98 -12.05 -3.80
CA GLY A 149 45.56 -12.37 -5.16
C GLY A 149 46.69 -12.36 -6.19
N VAL A 150 46.31 -12.49 -7.46
CA VAL A 150 47.22 -12.43 -8.62
C VAL A 150 46.79 -11.35 -9.61
N VAL A 151 47.75 -10.57 -10.13
CA VAL A 151 47.47 -9.59 -11.18
C VAL A 151 47.25 -10.30 -12.51
N VAL A 152 46.18 -9.93 -13.21
CA VAL A 152 45.80 -10.47 -14.53
C VAL A 152 45.33 -9.34 -15.45
N GLN A 153 45.57 -9.49 -16.76
CA GLN A 153 45.05 -8.56 -17.78
C GLN A 153 43.70 -9.02 -18.34
N GLU A 154 43.41 -10.32 -18.29
CA GLU A 154 42.14 -10.92 -18.71
C GLU A 154 41.67 -11.94 -17.66
N VAL A 155 40.36 -12.16 -17.56
CA VAL A 155 39.78 -13.11 -16.60
C VAL A 155 39.93 -14.55 -17.13
N PRO A 156 40.76 -15.42 -16.51
CA PRO A 156 41.05 -16.77 -17.00
C PRO A 156 39.84 -17.71 -16.90
N ASP A 157 39.92 -18.88 -17.54
CA ASP A 157 38.93 -19.96 -17.43
C ASP A 157 39.12 -20.87 -16.20
N THR A 158 40.21 -20.70 -15.45
CA THR A 158 40.45 -21.39 -14.17
C THR A 158 39.52 -20.85 -13.08
N PRO A 159 39.00 -21.66 -12.16
CA PRO A 159 38.17 -21.18 -11.05
C PRO A 159 38.85 -20.12 -10.18
N PHE A 160 38.07 -19.15 -9.71
CA PHE A 160 38.46 -18.10 -8.77
C PHE A 160 37.27 -17.67 -7.90
N ASP A 161 37.57 -17.00 -6.79
CA ASP A 161 36.63 -16.70 -5.70
C ASP A 161 36.23 -15.20 -5.63
N GLY A 162 36.95 -14.31 -6.33
CA GLY A 162 36.63 -12.88 -6.40
C GLY A 162 37.50 -12.10 -7.39
N ILE A 163 37.02 -10.93 -7.82
CA ILE A 163 37.73 -9.99 -8.72
C ILE A 163 37.82 -8.62 -8.05
N VAL A 164 39.04 -8.08 -7.96
CA VAL A 164 39.30 -6.65 -7.75
C VAL A 164 39.62 -6.03 -9.11
N SER A 165 38.70 -5.22 -9.63
CA SER A 165 38.85 -4.51 -10.89
C SER A 165 39.55 -3.17 -10.66
N LEU A 166 40.71 -3.00 -11.28
CA LEU A 166 41.45 -1.74 -11.38
C LEU A 166 41.16 -1.00 -12.70
N LEU A 167 40.23 -1.51 -13.52
CA LEU A 167 39.86 -0.92 -14.82
C LEU A 167 39.42 0.54 -14.69
N ALA A 168 38.86 0.92 -13.53
CA ALA A 168 38.46 2.29 -13.24
C ALA A 168 39.63 3.29 -13.25
N LEU A 169 40.86 2.84 -12.97
CA LEU A 169 42.06 3.69 -12.99
C LEU A 169 42.46 4.13 -14.41
N ASP A 170 41.89 3.51 -15.44
CA ASP A 170 42.08 3.95 -16.82
C ASP A 170 41.30 5.24 -17.11
N GLY A 171 41.99 6.36 -16.87
CA GLY A 171 41.48 7.71 -17.04
C GLY A 171 41.36 8.21 -18.48
N HIS A 172 41.76 7.43 -19.49
CA HIS A 172 41.61 7.83 -20.88
C HIS A 172 40.13 7.91 -21.27
N ALA A 173 39.74 8.93 -22.03
CA ALA A 173 38.42 9.05 -22.61
C ALA A 173 38.45 8.81 -24.13
N ASP A 174 37.35 8.32 -24.68
CA ASP A 174 37.15 8.20 -26.13
C ASP A 174 36.93 9.58 -26.79
N GLU A 175 36.71 9.60 -28.12
CA GLU A 175 36.42 10.81 -28.88
C GLU A 175 35.11 11.51 -28.49
N ASN A 176 34.23 10.85 -27.72
CA ASN A 176 32.97 11.38 -27.21
C ASN A 176 33.07 11.85 -25.74
N GLY A 177 34.23 11.68 -25.10
CA GLY A 177 34.45 12.02 -23.69
C GLY A 177 33.98 10.95 -22.70
N VAL A 178 33.75 9.72 -23.15
CA VAL A 178 33.41 8.57 -22.30
C VAL A 178 34.69 7.93 -21.75
N PRO A 179 34.88 7.82 -20.42
CA PRO A 179 36.04 7.17 -19.83
C PRO A 179 36.12 5.68 -20.19
N HIS A 180 37.28 5.21 -20.65
CA HIS A 180 37.49 3.81 -21.02
C HIS A 180 37.22 2.86 -19.85
N GLY A 181 37.60 3.24 -18.62
CA GLY A 181 37.33 2.48 -17.40
C GLY A 181 35.85 2.19 -17.12
N VAL A 182 34.90 3.05 -17.53
CA VAL A 182 33.45 2.79 -17.34
C VAL A 182 32.92 1.78 -18.36
N ILE A 183 33.38 1.84 -19.61
CA ILE A 183 33.04 0.86 -20.65
C ILE A 183 33.67 -0.50 -20.32
N ALA A 184 34.96 -0.53 -19.98
CA ALA A 184 35.65 -1.77 -19.62
C ALA A 184 35.02 -2.46 -18.38
N THR A 185 34.52 -1.68 -17.41
CA THR A 185 33.78 -2.24 -16.25
C THR A 185 32.42 -2.82 -16.65
N MET A 186 31.68 -2.15 -17.56
CA MET A 186 30.44 -2.70 -18.13
C MET A 186 30.69 -4.00 -18.91
N GLU A 187 31.72 -4.02 -19.77
CA GLU A 187 32.07 -5.19 -20.59
C GLU A 187 32.54 -6.37 -19.72
N LEU A 188 33.26 -6.11 -18.62
CA LEU A 188 33.61 -7.10 -17.61
C LEU A 188 32.35 -7.76 -17.03
N ILE A 189 31.39 -6.97 -16.56
CA ILE A 189 30.10 -7.46 -16.02
C ILE A 189 29.39 -8.34 -17.07
N GLN A 190 29.21 -7.83 -18.29
CA GLN A 190 28.57 -8.55 -19.39
C GLN A 190 29.33 -9.83 -19.81
N SER A 191 30.66 -9.84 -19.70
CA SER A 191 31.50 -11.03 -19.96
C SER A 191 31.31 -12.10 -18.90
N LEU A 192 31.32 -11.72 -17.62
CA LEU A 192 31.10 -12.64 -16.49
C LEU A 192 29.68 -13.23 -16.49
N ALA A 193 28.66 -12.40 -16.79
CA ALA A 193 27.28 -12.85 -16.95
C ALA A 193 27.15 -13.91 -18.06
N ARG A 194 27.69 -13.64 -19.26
CA ARG A 194 27.72 -14.61 -20.39
C ARG A 194 28.46 -15.91 -20.06
N ARG A 195 29.47 -15.87 -19.19
CA ARG A 195 30.23 -17.03 -18.72
C ARG A 195 29.61 -17.72 -17.49
N GLY A 196 28.51 -17.20 -16.95
CA GLY A 196 27.84 -17.74 -15.76
C GLY A 196 28.64 -17.58 -14.46
N VAL A 197 29.65 -16.70 -14.43
CA VAL A 197 30.55 -16.51 -13.29
C VAL A 197 29.89 -15.65 -12.22
N ARG A 198 29.74 -16.18 -11.00
CA ARG A 198 29.10 -15.51 -9.85
C ARG A 198 30.08 -14.97 -8.80
N ALA A 199 31.37 -14.92 -9.12
CA ALA A 199 32.36 -14.35 -8.22
C ALA A 199 32.11 -12.84 -8.04
N PRO A 200 32.24 -12.29 -6.81
CA PRO A 200 32.05 -10.88 -6.52
C PRO A 200 33.08 -10.01 -7.27
N VAL A 201 32.60 -8.92 -7.88
CA VAL A 201 33.41 -7.89 -8.56
C VAL A 201 33.42 -6.63 -7.71
N TRP A 202 34.59 -6.24 -7.24
CA TRP A 202 34.83 -4.94 -6.60
C TRP A 202 35.55 -4.01 -7.56
N ALA A 203 35.04 -2.80 -7.78
CA ALA A 203 35.78 -1.77 -8.53
C ALA A 203 36.55 -0.88 -7.55
N VAL A 204 37.87 -0.78 -7.78
CA VAL A 204 38.78 0.03 -6.96
C VAL A 204 39.20 1.29 -7.73
N THR A 205 39.12 2.42 -7.03
CA THR A 205 39.51 3.73 -7.53
C THR A 205 40.55 4.37 -6.59
N ARG A 206 41.08 5.53 -7.00
CA ARG A 206 42.00 6.37 -6.23
C ARG A 206 41.70 7.84 -6.50
N GLY A 207 41.01 8.50 -5.56
CA GLY A 207 40.58 9.89 -5.69
C GLY A 207 39.32 10.07 -6.54
N ALA A 208 38.41 9.10 -6.57
CA ALA A 208 37.19 9.16 -7.38
C ALA A 208 36.32 10.40 -7.11
N ALA A 209 36.34 10.93 -5.89
CA ALA A 209 35.53 12.08 -5.48
C ALA A 209 35.75 13.34 -6.36
N THR A 210 36.97 13.57 -6.87
CA THR A 210 37.33 14.70 -7.75
C THR A 210 37.81 14.25 -9.14
N SER A 211 37.74 12.95 -9.46
CA SER A 211 38.18 12.39 -10.74
C SER A 211 36.99 12.09 -11.66
N PRO A 212 36.79 12.86 -12.76
CA PRO A 212 35.73 12.62 -13.74
C PRO A 212 35.72 11.19 -14.30
N ALA A 213 36.88 10.61 -14.60
CA ALA A 213 36.95 9.26 -15.17
C ALA A 213 36.51 8.18 -14.17
N GLN A 214 36.97 8.28 -12.92
CA GLN A 214 36.74 7.27 -11.90
C GLN A 214 35.34 7.37 -11.26
N SER A 215 34.82 8.59 -11.09
CA SER A 215 33.45 8.84 -10.64
C SER A 215 32.39 8.25 -11.58
N ALA A 216 32.64 8.20 -12.90
CA ALA A 216 31.78 7.50 -13.85
C ALA A 216 31.58 6.02 -13.46
N VAL A 217 32.64 5.33 -13.00
CA VAL A 217 32.57 3.94 -12.54
C VAL A 217 31.78 3.81 -11.23
N TRP A 218 31.86 4.80 -10.34
CA TRP A 218 31.02 4.84 -9.14
C TRP A 218 29.53 4.97 -9.47
N GLY A 219 29.17 5.84 -10.41
CA GLY A 219 27.79 5.97 -10.89
C GLY A 219 27.27 4.67 -11.52
N LEU A 220 28.08 4.00 -12.35
CA LEU A 220 27.74 2.68 -12.91
C LEU A 220 27.62 1.61 -11.82
N GLY A 221 28.56 1.57 -10.87
CA GLY A 221 28.63 0.57 -9.79
C GLY A 221 27.43 0.65 -8.85
N ARG A 222 26.88 1.84 -8.59
CA ARG A 222 25.61 2.00 -7.86
C ARG A 222 24.43 1.35 -8.57
N VAL A 223 24.38 1.39 -9.90
CA VAL A 223 23.36 0.68 -10.67
C VAL A 223 23.65 -0.83 -10.71
N ALA A 224 24.92 -1.24 -10.81
CA ALA A 224 25.32 -2.65 -10.74
C ALA A 224 24.96 -3.29 -9.38
N ALA A 225 25.04 -2.56 -8.28
CA ALA A 225 24.58 -3.02 -6.97
C ALA A 225 23.06 -3.30 -6.91
N LEU A 226 22.26 -2.56 -7.70
CA LEU A 226 20.80 -2.73 -7.77
C LEU A 226 20.39 -3.82 -8.77
N GLU A 227 21.05 -3.92 -9.92
CA GLU A 227 20.73 -4.90 -10.97
C GLU A 227 21.36 -6.28 -10.72
N LEU A 228 22.55 -6.33 -10.10
CA LEU A 228 23.37 -7.54 -9.96
C LEU A 228 23.88 -7.77 -8.51
N PRO A 229 23.04 -7.67 -7.46
CA PRO A 229 23.47 -7.70 -6.06
C PRO A 229 24.19 -9.01 -5.63
N ALA A 230 24.03 -10.10 -6.37
CA ALA A 230 24.73 -11.36 -6.11
C ALA A 230 26.18 -11.39 -6.67
N GLN A 231 26.51 -10.52 -7.63
CA GLN A 231 27.78 -10.49 -8.37
C GLN A 231 28.56 -9.19 -8.16
N TRP A 232 27.89 -8.07 -7.90
CA TRP A 232 28.57 -6.83 -7.54
C TRP A 232 29.01 -6.88 -6.07
N GLY A 233 30.31 -6.74 -5.83
CA GLY A 233 30.89 -6.76 -4.48
C GLY A 233 30.92 -5.37 -3.83
N GLY A 234 31.18 -4.32 -4.61
CA GLY A 234 31.19 -2.95 -4.11
C GLY A 234 32.17 -2.01 -4.81
N LEU A 235 32.27 -0.80 -4.25
CA LEU A 235 33.12 0.31 -4.67
C LEU A 235 34.08 0.67 -3.53
N ALA A 236 35.37 0.75 -3.82
CA ALA A 236 36.39 1.10 -2.84
C ALA A 236 37.38 2.15 -3.40
N ASP A 237 37.38 3.37 -2.86
CA ASP A 237 38.36 4.40 -3.22
C ASP A 237 39.54 4.35 -2.25
N VAL A 238 40.75 4.17 -2.75
CA VAL A 238 41.94 3.88 -1.95
C VAL A 238 42.98 4.98 -2.12
N THR A 239 42.97 5.92 -1.19
CA THR A 239 43.92 7.03 -1.11
C THR A 239 44.99 6.83 -0.03
N GLY A 240 44.69 6.00 0.99
CA GLY A 240 45.60 5.63 2.09
C GLY A 240 46.09 4.17 2.06
N ASP A 241 46.10 3.51 3.22
CA ASP A 241 46.71 2.19 3.42
C ASP A 241 45.98 1.04 2.70
N VAL A 242 46.54 0.61 1.55
CA VAL A 242 46.05 -0.50 0.73
C VAL A 242 45.89 -1.81 1.51
N SER A 243 46.62 -2.02 2.62
CA SER A 243 46.50 -3.25 3.43
C SER A 243 45.13 -3.42 4.09
N GLN A 244 44.36 -2.34 4.26
CA GLN A 244 42.98 -2.38 4.76
C GLN A 244 41.99 -2.98 3.75
N LEU A 245 42.32 -2.99 2.45
CA LEU A 245 41.41 -3.40 1.38
C LEU A 245 40.88 -4.82 1.60
N ALA A 246 41.73 -5.78 1.97
CA ALA A 246 41.32 -7.17 2.22
C ALA A 246 40.31 -7.34 3.36
N ALA A 247 40.22 -6.38 4.29
CA ALA A 247 39.19 -6.35 5.33
C ALA A 247 37.90 -5.68 4.84
N VAL A 248 37.99 -4.70 3.93
CA VAL A 248 36.85 -4.07 3.26
C VAL A 248 36.13 -5.06 2.34
N LEU A 249 36.87 -5.77 1.47
CA LEU A 249 36.34 -6.78 0.55
C LEU A 249 35.64 -7.97 1.25
N ALA A 250 35.89 -8.14 2.55
CA ALA A 250 35.33 -9.18 3.40
C ALA A 250 34.29 -8.66 4.42
N GLY A 251 33.92 -7.38 4.35
CA GLY A 251 32.91 -6.74 5.21
C GLY A 251 31.57 -6.51 4.49
N ASP A 252 30.62 -5.90 5.20
CA ASP A 252 29.23 -5.72 4.76
C ASP A 252 28.92 -4.33 4.15
N GLU A 253 29.94 -3.54 3.82
CA GLU A 253 29.79 -2.12 3.39
C GLU A 253 30.22 -2.00 1.93
N SER A 254 29.30 -1.62 1.03
CA SER A 254 29.48 -1.70 -0.43
C SER A 254 29.97 -0.40 -1.10
N GLU A 255 30.04 0.71 -0.37
CA GLU A 255 30.64 1.98 -0.81
C GLU A 255 31.59 2.52 0.28
N VAL A 256 32.90 2.38 0.04
CA VAL A 256 33.94 2.60 1.05
C VAL A 256 35.08 3.47 0.52
N GLU A 257 35.65 4.31 1.39
CA GLU A 257 36.88 5.06 1.14
C GLU A 257 37.94 4.70 2.19
N ILE A 258 39.14 4.34 1.74
CA ILE A 258 40.31 4.06 2.57
C ILE A 258 41.25 5.27 2.48
N ARG A 259 41.27 6.08 3.54
CA ARG A 259 42.12 7.28 3.69
C ARG A 259 43.30 7.02 4.62
N GLU A 260 44.22 7.96 4.75
CA GLU A 260 45.32 7.88 5.75
C GLU A 260 44.78 7.80 7.19
N GLU A 261 43.66 8.45 7.48
CA GLU A 261 43.01 8.46 8.79
C GLU A 261 42.21 7.18 9.09
N GLY A 262 42.11 6.26 8.12
CA GLY A 262 41.42 4.99 8.23
C GLY A 262 40.30 4.82 7.20
N VAL A 263 39.40 3.88 7.49
CA VAL A 263 38.35 3.45 6.55
C VAL A 263 37.03 4.15 6.88
N PHE A 264 36.33 4.63 5.85
CA PHE A 264 35.06 5.34 5.95
C PHE A 264 34.02 4.69 5.03
N ALA A 265 32.81 4.46 5.55
CA ALA A 265 31.68 4.00 4.76
C ALA A 265 30.78 5.18 4.39
N ARG A 266 30.21 5.13 3.19
CA ARG A 266 29.34 6.18 2.68
C ARG A 266 27.97 6.15 3.36
N ARG A 267 27.37 7.32 3.57
CA ARG A 267 26.04 7.54 4.13
C ARG A 267 25.31 8.65 3.36
N TYR A 268 23.99 8.68 3.51
CA TYR A 268 23.13 9.72 2.94
C TYR A 268 22.14 10.20 4.01
N ASP A 269 22.21 11.48 4.33
CA ASP A 269 21.51 12.11 5.45
C ASP A 269 20.62 13.26 4.98
N ALA A 270 19.63 13.65 5.79
CA ALA A 270 18.92 14.91 5.59
C ALA A 270 19.89 16.09 5.79
N ALA A 271 19.79 17.10 4.93
CA ALA A 271 20.53 18.35 5.09
C ALA A 271 19.95 19.15 6.27
N ALA A 272 20.77 20.00 6.88
CA ALA A 272 20.25 20.98 7.82
C ALA A 272 19.34 21.99 7.09
N PRO A 273 18.24 22.44 7.74
CA PRO A 273 17.45 23.57 7.24
C PRO A 273 18.34 24.82 7.09
N THR A 274 18.06 25.64 6.08
CA THR A 274 18.75 26.92 5.89
C THR A 274 17.80 27.97 5.32
N ASP A 275 17.85 29.17 5.91
CA ASP A 275 17.19 30.36 5.36
C ASP A 275 18.10 31.12 4.37
N ALA A 276 19.35 30.69 4.20
CA ALA A 276 20.28 31.30 3.26
C ALA A 276 19.82 31.04 1.82
N LEU A 277 19.71 32.10 1.02
CA LEU A 277 19.27 32.08 -0.37
C LEU A 277 20.26 32.87 -1.22
N TRP A 278 20.74 32.28 -2.31
CA TRP A 278 21.64 32.97 -3.22
C TRP A 278 20.81 33.82 -4.19
N GLU A 279 21.15 35.09 -4.31
CA GLU A 279 20.46 36.03 -5.19
C GLU A 279 21.21 36.17 -6.53
N PRO A 280 20.67 35.64 -7.64
CA PRO A 280 21.29 35.79 -8.95
C PRO A 280 21.27 37.25 -9.40
N HIS A 281 22.38 37.72 -9.96
CA HIS A 281 22.50 39.05 -10.55
C HIS A 281 23.36 39.01 -11.83
N GLY A 282 23.51 40.16 -12.51
CA GLY A 282 24.31 40.27 -13.73
C GLY A 282 23.82 39.40 -14.89
N THR A 283 24.76 38.73 -15.55
CA THR A 283 24.57 37.85 -16.72
C THR A 283 24.59 36.38 -16.31
N VAL A 284 23.45 35.70 -16.47
CA VAL A 284 23.29 34.27 -16.17
C VAL A 284 23.13 33.48 -17.47
N ILE A 285 24.05 32.54 -17.73
CA ILE A 285 23.97 31.60 -18.86
C ILE A 285 23.27 30.31 -18.40
N VAL A 286 22.18 29.94 -19.07
CA VAL A 286 21.45 28.68 -18.84
C VAL A 286 21.62 27.76 -20.05
N THR A 287 22.50 26.76 -19.95
CA THR A 287 22.71 25.79 -21.02
C THR A 287 21.72 24.63 -20.92
N GLY A 288 21.12 24.24 -22.04
CA GLY A 288 19.87 23.48 -22.02
C GLY A 288 18.66 24.37 -21.72
N GLY A 289 18.80 25.71 -21.75
CA GLY A 289 17.80 26.70 -21.34
C GLY A 289 16.48 26.70 -22.11
N THR A 290 16.41 26.03 -23.26
CA THR A 290 15.16 25.81 -24.02
C THR A 290 14.52 24.44 -23.75
N GLY A 291 15.06 23.66 -22.81
CA GLY A 291 14.49 22.39 -22.35
C GLY A 291 13.71 22.55 -21.05
N ALA A 292 12.84 21.60 -20.73
CA ALA A 292 11.84 21.71 -19.65
C ALA A 292 12.39 22.25 -18.31
N LEU A 293 13.52 21.72 -17.83
CA LEU A 293 14.16 22.17 -16.57
C LEU A 293 14.76 23.58 -16.70
N GLY A 294 15.44 23.86 -17.82
CA GLY A 294 16.04 25.17 -18.10
C GLY A 294 15.00 26.29 -18.19
N THR A 295 13.81 25.98 -18.74
CA THR A 295 12.68 26.92 -18.80
C THR A 295 12.16 27.32 -17.41
N HIS A 296 12.09 26.39 -16.46
CA HIS A 296 11.68 26.71 -15.07
C HIS A 296 12.70 27.62 -14.38
N VAL A 297 14.00 27.33 -14.52
CA VAL A 297 15.08 28.18 -14.01
C VAL A 297 15.02 29.58 -14.65
N ALA A 298 14.85 29.67 -15.96
CA ALA A 298 14.82 30.93 -16.69
C ALA A 298 13.64 31.84 -16.27
N ARG A 299 12.49 31.24 -15.94
CA ARG A 299 11.32 31.97 -15.42
C ARG A 299 11.56 32.55 -14.03
N ASP A 300 12.14 31.77 -13.11
CA ASP A 300 12.45 32.25 -11.76
C ASP A 300 13.57 33.31 -11.80
N LEU A 301 14.63 33.14 -12.60
CA LEU A 301 15.64 34.17 -12.85
C LEU A 301 15.01 35.50 -13.30
N LYS A 302 14.00 35.43 -14.18
CA LYS A 302 13.26 36.62 -14.64
C LYS A 302 12.43 37.25 -13.53
N GLN A 303 11.77 36.45 -12.69
CA GLN A 303 11.00 36.94 -11.53
C GLN A 303 11.90 37.60 -10.48
N ARG A 304 13.14 37.12 -10.32
CA ARG A 304 14.17 37.71 -9.45
C ARG A 304 14.82 38.98 -10.00
N GLY A 305 14.51 39.37 -11.23
CA GLY A 305 14.98 40.63 -11.82
C GLY A 305 16.41 40.59 -12.35
N VAL A 306 16.94 39.40 -12.68
CA VAL A 306 18.28 39.22 -13.29
C VAL A 306 18.44 40.07 -14.55
N GLU A 307 19.55 40.79 -14.66
CA GLU A 307 19.78 41.81 -15.68
C GLU A 307 19.83 41.22 -17.09
N LYS A 308 20.52 40.09 -17.26
CA LYS A 308 20.68 39.42 -18.56
C LYS A 308 20.62 37.91 -18.43
N ILE A 309 19.63 37.31 -19.08
CA ILE A 309 19.46 35.85 -19.14
C ILE A 309 19.83 35.39 -20.55
N VAL A 310 20.74 34.41 -20.66
CA VAL A 310 21.20 33.86 -21.94
C VAL A 310 20.89 32.36 -22.00
N LEU A 311 19.87 32.00 -22.79
CA LEU A 311 19.42 30.62 -22.97
C LEU A 311 20.18 29.97 -24.12
N VAL A 312 20.92 28.91 -23.82
CA VAL A 312 21.83 28.27 -24.76
C VAL A 312 21.35 26.86 -25.09
N SER A 313 21.19 26.56 -26.38
CA SER A 313 20.87 25.22 -26.86
C SER A 313 21.43 24.98 -28.26
N ARG A 314 21.59 23.71 -28.66
CA ARG A 314 22.10 23.33 -30.00
C ARG A 314 21.27 23.89 -31.16
N ARG A 315 19.99 24.18 -30.94
CA ARG A 315 19.06 24.70 -31.96
C ARG A 315 18.78 26.20 -31.83
N GLY A 316 19.14 26.83 -30.69
CA GLY A 316 18.80 28.24 -30.43
C GLY A 316 17.31 28.51 -30.62
N LEU A 317 16.98 29.49 -31.46
CA LEU A 317 15.59 29.86 -31.80
C LEU A 317 14.82 28.79 -32.58
N ASP A 318 15.50 27.83 -33.22
CA ASP A 318 14.86 26.69 -33.90
C ASP A 318 14.47 25.56 -32.91
N ALA A 319 14.66 25.76 -31.60
CA ALA A 319 14.12 24.86 -30.58
C ALA A 319 12.61 25.12 -30.37
N PRO A 320 11.78 24.06 -30.19
CA PRO A 320 10.36 24.22 -29.91
C PRO A 320 10.12 25.10 -28.67
N GLY A 321 9.24 26.10 -28.79
CA GLY A 321 8.91 27.03 -27.70
C GLY A 321 9.94 28.13 -27.42
N ALA A 322 11.08 28.16 -28.13
CA ALA A 322 12.16 29.11 -27.82
C ALA A 322 11.89 30.55 -28.29
N ALA A 323 11.07 30.74 -29.33
CA ALA A 323 10.67 32.07 -29.78
C ALA A 323 9.72 32.74 -28.77
N GLU A 324 8.75 31.98 -28.28
CA GLU A 324 7.80 32.37 -27.24
C GLU A 324 8.52 32.63 -25.92
N LEU A 325 9.45 31.74 -25.51
CA LEU A 325 10.22 31.90 -24.27
C LEU A 325 11.15 33.12 -24.31
N ARG A 326 11.71 33.45 -25.49
CA ARG A 326 12.48 34.69 -25.68
C ARG A 326 11.61 35.92 -25.44
N GLU A 327 10.40 35.94 -25.97
CA GLU A 327 9.45 37.05 -25.81
C GLU A 327 8.92 37.16 -24.38
N GLU A 328 8.58 36.03 -23.75
CA GLU A 328 8.13 35.92 -22.36
C GLU A 328 9.15 36.51 -21.38
N LEU A 329 10.43 36.15 -21.53
CA LEU A 329 11.48 36.51 -20.58
C LEU A 329 12.28 37.76 -20.97
N GLY A 330 12.24 38.18 -22.24
CA GLY A 330 13.21 39.16 -22.77
C GLY A 330 14.66 38.66 -22.69
N ALA A 331 14.86 37.34 -22.75
CA ALA A 331 16.16 36.70 -22.70
C ALA A 331 16.85 36.70 -24.07
N GLU A 332 18.16 36.46 -24.11
CA GLU A 332 18.87 36.14 -25.35
C GLU A 332 18.84 34.64 -25.60
N VAL A 333 18.57 34.20 -26.84
CA VAL A 333 18.56 32.77 -27.20
C VAL A 333 19.66 32.48 -28.21
N VAL A 334 20.66 31.69 -27.80
CA VAL A 334 21.89 31.46 -28.57
C VAL A 334 21.98 30.00 -29.02
N ALA A 335 22.17 29.81 -30.33
CA ALA A 335 22.50 28.51 -30.90
C ALA A 335 23.97 28.18 -30.63
N CYS A 336 24.22 27.20 -29.75
CA CYS A 336 25.56 26.71 -29.42
C CYS A 336 25.49 25.23 -29.04
N ASP A 337 26.40 24.42 -29.58
CA ASP A 337 26.71 23.12 -28.97
C ASP A 337 27.75 23.36 -27.88
N VAL A 338 27.42 23.01 -26.64
CA VAL A 338 28.29 23.28 -25.47
C VAL A 338 29.43 22.26 -25.38
N ALA A 339 29.30 21.13 -26.09
CA ALA A 339 30.40 20.20 -26.32
C ALA A 339 31.41 20.66 -27.40
N ASP A 340 31.15 21.77 -28.12
CA ASP A 340 32.12 22.42 -29.02
C ASP A 340 32.85 23.54 -28.27
N ARG A 341 34.09 23.27 -27.86
CA ARG A 341 34.98 24.22 -27.17
C ARG A 341 35.09 25.57 -27.89
N ALA A 342 35.22 25.57 -29.22
CA ALA A 342 35.36 26.81 -29.98
C ALA A 342 34.02 27.58 -30.07
N ALA A 343 32.88 26.90 -30.01
CA ALA A 343 31.58 27.54 -29.90
C ALA A 343 31.37 28.18 -28.52
N VAL A 344 31.78 27.51 -27.45
CA VAL A 344 31.72 28.06 -26.08
C VAL A 344 32.66 29.25 -25.90
N GLU A 345 33.87 29.25 -26.48
CA GLU A 345 34.74 30.44 -26.49
C GLU A 345 34.05 31.66 -27.13
N ARG A 346 33.35 31.47 -28.26
CA ARG A 346 32.58 32.55 -28.92
C ARG A 346 31.38 33.01 -28.09
N LEU A 347 30.70 32.08 -27.41
CA LEU A 347 29.60 32.37 -26.49
C LEU A 347 30.08 33.24 -25.33
N LEU A 348 31.11 32.81 -24.59
CA LEU A 348 31.65 33.51 -23.42
C LEU A 348 32.24 34.88 -23.80
N ALA A 349 32.87 35.02 -24.97
CA ALA A 349 33.36 36.30 -25.46
C ALA A 349 32.23 37.29 -25.84
N SER A 350 31.05 36.78 -26.23
CA SER A 350 29.88 37.59 -26.58
C SER A 350 28.99 37.90 -25.37
N TYR A 351 29.03 37.02 -24.37
CA TYR A 351 28.24 37.04 -23.15
C TYR A 351 29.13 36.63 -21.97
N PRO A 352 29.95 37.54 -21.42
CA PRO A 352 30.69 37.27 -20.19
C PRO A 352 29.68 36.97 -19.07
N PRO A 353 29.72 35.77 -18.43
CA PRO A 353 28.79 35.40 -17.39
C PRO A 353 29.31 35.77 -15.99
N ASP A 354 28.38 36.14 -15.13
CA ASP A 354 28.58 36.20 -13.68
C ASP A 354 28.15 34.86 -13.03
N ALA A 355 27.18 34.15 -13.64
CA ALA A 355 26.83 32.78 -13.24
C ALA A 355 26.45 31.86 -14.41
N ILE A 356 26.62 30.55 -14.20
CA ILE A 356 26.32 29.50 -15.17
C ILE A 356 25.42 28.44 -14.53
N VAL A 357 24.35 28.06 -15.23
CA VAL A 357 23.46 26.95 -14.86
C VAL A 357 23.43 25.93 -16.01
N HIS A 358 23.94 24.73 -15.75
CA HIS A 358 24.01 23.64 -16.71
C HIS A 358 22.85 22.66 -16.53
N THR A 359 21.77 22.84 -17.30
CA THR A 359 20.55 21.99 -17.29
C THR A 359 20.46 21.04 -18.49
N ALA A 360 21.55 20.85 -19.25
CA ALA A 360 21.53 20.01 -20.44
C ALA A 360 21.53 18.51 -20.09
N GLY A 361 20.87 17.71 -20.92
CA GLY A 361 20.85 16.25 -20.77
C GLY A 361 19.90 15.57 -21.75
N VAL A 362 20.14 14.27 -21.96
CA VAL A 362 19.33 13.34 -22.74
C VAL A 362 19.31 12.00 -21.98
N LEU A 363 18.19 11.28 -22.02
CA LEU A 363 18.07 9.90 -21.50
C LEU A 363 18.32 8.88 -22.61
N SER A 364 18.94 7.75 -22.29
CA SER A 364 19.28 6.67 -23.24
C SER A 364 19.35 5.33 -22.51
N ASP A 365 18.27 5.01 -21.81
CA ASP A 365 18.23 3.99 -20.76
C ASP A 365 18.38 2.55 -21.30
N GLY A 366 18.88 1.65 -20.46
CA GLY A 366 19.06 0.22 -20.72
C GLY A 366 19.72 -0.51 -19.55
N VAL A 367 19.32 -1.76 -19.30
CA VAL A 367 19.89 -2.62 -18.24
C VAL A 367 21.31 -3.07 -18.59
N LEU A 368 22.18 -3.18 -17.59
CA LEU A 368 23.62 -3.43 -17.72
C LEU A 368 23.96 -4.64 -18.59
N GLU A 369 23.19 -5.73 -18.52
CA GLU A 369 23.43 -6.94 -19.32
C GLU A 369 23.27 -6.74 -20.83
N SER A 370 22.54 -5.70 -21.27
CA SER A 370 22.26 -5.43 -22.69
C SER A 370 22.55 -3.99 -23.12
N LEU A 371 23.15 -3.18 -22.24
CA LEU A 371 23.52 -1.80 -22.51
C LEU A 371 24.69 -1.75 -23.52
N ALA A 372 24.45 -1.10 -24.66
CA ALA A 372 25.43 -0.96 -25.73
C ALA A 372 26.35 0.26 -25.48
N PRO A 373 27.68 0.17 -25.74
CA PRO A 373 28.62 1.28 -25.50
C PRO A 373 28.22 2.60 -26.14
N GLU A 374 27.61 2.57 -27.34
CA GLU A 374 27.20 3.76 -28.09
C GLU A 374 26.16 4.60 -27.32
N ARG A 375 25.38 3.98 -26.42
CA ARG A 375 24.41 4.69 -25.56
C ARG A 375 25.07 5.52 -24.47
N PHE A 376 26.37 5.36 -24.19
CA PHE A 376 27.09 6.28 -23.32
C PHE A 376 27.38 7.60 -24.03
N ALA A 377 27.77 7.57 -25.31
CA ALA A 377 28.25 8.74 -26.05
C ALA A 377 27.22 9.89 -26.08
N ASP A 378 25.94 9.62 -26.35
CA ASP A 378 24.89 10.65 -26.38
C ASP A 378 24.66 11.34 -25.02
N VAL A 379 24.69 10.54 -23.93
CA VAL A 379 24.49 11.03 -22.57
C VAL A 379 25.73 11.81 -22.09
N PHE A 380 26.93 11.27 -22.32
CA PHE A 380 28.19 11.91 -21.94
C PHE A 380 28.45 13.18 -22.75
N ARG A 381 28.16 13.22 -24.06
CA ARG A 381 28.31 14.45 -24.86
C ARG A 381 27.41 15.58 -24.33
N SER A 382 26.15 15.25 -24.02
CA SER A 382 25.16 16.26 -23.62
C SER A 382 25.30 16.75 -22.18
N LYS A 383 25.83 15.93 -21.26
CA LYS A 383 26.13 16.30 -19.87
C LYS A 383 27.63 16.54 -19.63
N VAL A 384 28.42 15.49 -19.69
CA VAL A 384 29.82 15.47 -19.24
C VAL A 384 30.73 16.34 -20.09
N ALA A 385 30.79 16.12 -21.41
CA ALA A 385 31.66 16.90 -22.30
C ALA A 385 31.30 18.40 -22.28
N SER A 386 30.00 18.71 -22.22
CA SER A 386 29.51 20.07 -22.10
C SER A 386 29.91 20.72 -20.76
N ALA A 387 29.81 20.01 -19.64
CA ALA A 387 30.23 20.51 -18.33
C ALA A 387 31.76 20.68 -18.21
N LEU A 388 32.55 19.78 -18.81
CA LEU A 388 34.02 19.87 -18.84
C LEU A 388 34.51 21.09 -19.67
N VAL A 389 33.90 21.35 -20.83
CA VAL A 389 34.22 22.53 -21.65
C VAL A 389 33.84 23.83 -20.92
N LEU A 390 32.67 23.86 -20.26
CA LEU A 390 32.27 25.00 -19.43
C LEU A 390 33.25 25.21 -18.26
N ASP A 391 33.65 24.14 -17.58
CA ASP A 391 34.61 24.23 -16.49
C ASP A 391 35.97 24.78 -16.97
N GLU A 392 36.60 24.14 -17.97
CA GLU A 392 37.90 24.55 -18.53
C GLU A 392 37.94 26.05 -18.87
N LEU A 393 36.94 26.52 -19.63
CA LEU A 393 36.91 27.88 -20.16
C LEU A 393 36.48 28.94 -19.14
N THR A 394 36.04 28.55 -17.94
CA THR A 394 35.53 29.48 -16.91
C THR A 394 36.34 29.48 -15.61
N ARG A 395 37.34 28.60 -15.46
CA ARG A 395 38.26 28.58 -14.30
C ARG A 395 39.04 29.89 -14.09
N SER A 396 39.19 30.71 -15.13
CA SER A 396 39.85 32.03 -15.07
C SER A 396 38.88 33.20 -14.97
N LEU A 397 37.57 32.95 -14.87
CA LEU A 397 36.53 33.97 -14.71
C LEU A 397 36.12 34.07 -13.24
N GLU A 398 35.86 35.29 -12.77
CA GLU A 398 35.26 35.55 -11.46
C GLU A 398 33.75 35.29 -11.55
N LEU A 399 33.34 34.01 -11.46
CA LEU A 399 31.94 33.62 -11.35
C LEU A 399 31.47 33.71 -9.89
N ASP A 400 30.20 34.02 -9.67
CA ASP A 400 29.51 33.87 -8.39
C ASP A 400 28.94 32.46 -8.19
N ALA A 401 28.45 31.83 -9.26
CA ALA A 401 27.87 30.49 -9.20
C ALA A 401 28.09 29.65 -10.47
N PHE A 402 28.32 28.36 -10.27
CA PHE A 402 28.45 27.35 -11.33
C PHE A 402 27.62 26.12 -10.94
N VAL A 403 26.39 26.03 -11.47
CA VAL A 403 25.38 25.08 -11.02
C VAL A 403 25.24 23.93 -12.02
N LEU A 404 25.41 22.69 -11.56
CA LEU A 404 25.31 21.49 -12.40
C LEU A 404 24.04 20.70 -12.06
N PHE A 405 23.20 20.40 -13.07
CA PHE A 405 22.02 19.56 -12.87
C PHE A 405 22.40 18.08 -13.00
N SER A 406 22.72 17.47 -11.87
CA SER A 406 22.94 16.04 -11.68
C SER A 406 21.59 15.31 -11.46
N SER A 407 21.61 14.07 -10.99
CA SER A 407 20.40 13.29 -10.67
C SER A 407 20.64 12.33 -9.51
N VAL A 408 19.59 12.03 -8.73
CA VAL A 408 19.66 10.98 -7.71
C VAL A 408 20.07 9.61 -8.26
N ALA A 409 19.84 9.35 -9.56
CA ALA A 409 20.36 8.16 -10.23
C ALA A 409 21.90 8.06 -10.15
N GLY A 410 22.63 9.17 -10.20
CA GLY A 410 24.09 9.18 -9.98
C GLY A 410 24.49 9.04 -8.51
N ALA A 411 23.68 9.56 -7.59
CA ALA A 411 23.96 9.56 -6.15
C ALA A 411 23.59 8.26 -5.43
N LEU A 412 22.55 7.55 -5.89
CA LEU A 412 21.95 6.38 -5.23
C LEU A 412 21.76 5.18 -6.18
N GLY A 413 21.92 5.37 -7.50
CA GLY A 413 21.53 4.38 -8.51
C GLY A 413 20.06 4.48 -8.92
N ASN A 414 19.75 4.00 -10.12
CA ASN A 414 18.40 3.70 -10.60
C ASN A 414 18.49 2.55 -11.62
N PRO A 415 17.74 1.45 -11.50
CA PRO A 415 17.80 0.33 -12.45
C PRO A 415 17.50 0.78 -13.89
N GLY A 416 18.25 0.25 -14.85
CA GLY A 416 18.16 0.60 -16.26
C GLY A 416 18.84 1.93 -16.63
N GLN A 417 19.53 2.60 -15.72
CA GLN A 417 20.12 3.93 -15.96
C GLN A 417 21.63 4.02 -15.74
N ALA A 418 22.40 2.94 -15.96
CA ALA A 418 23.83 2.88 -15.67
C ALA A 418 24.69 3.96 -16.38
N ASN A 419 24.45 4.23 -17.66
CA ASN A 419 25.10 5.30 -18.42
C ASN A 419 24.76 6.70 -17.89
N TYR A 420 23.50 6.90 -17.49
CA TYR A 420 23.02 8.17 -16.93
C TYR A 420 23.53 8.39 -15.50
N ALA A 421 23.53 7.36 -14.66
CA ALA A 421 24.13 7.39 -13.33
C ALA A 421 25.62 7.70 -13.38
N ALA A 422 26.37 7.04 -14.28
CA ALA A 422 27.77 7.34 -14.56
C ALA A 422 27.98 8.81 -14.94
N ALA A 423 27.25 9.33 -15.94
CA ALA A 423 27.37 10.71 -16.39
C ALA A 423 27.07 11.75 -15.30
N ASN A 424 26.10 11.50 -14.42
CA ASN A 424 25.75 12.41 -13.34
C ASN A 424 26.77 12.36 -12.18
N ALA A 425 27.35 11.19 -11.88
CA ALA A 425 28.45 11.08 -10.92
C ALA A 425 29.70 11.88 -11.36
N VAL A 426 29.94 12.03 -12.67
CA VAL A 426 30.98 12.93 -13.19
C VAL A 426 30.68 14.40 -12.91
N LEU A 427 29.41 14.85 -13.04
CA LEU A 427 29.03 16.22 -12.71
C LEU A 427 29.29 16.53 -11.22
N ASP A 428 28.98 15.57 -10.35
CA ASP A 428 29.29 15.67 -8.91
C ASP A 428 30.80 15.80 -8.66
N ALA A 429 31.63 15.06 -9.41
CA ALA A 429 33.09 15.15 -9.31
C ALA A 429 33.66 16.49 -9.82
N ILE A 430 33.11 17.05 -10.91
CA ILE A 430 33.49 18.38 -11.42
C ILE A 430 33.19 19.45 -10.35
N ALA A 431 32.05 19.37 -9.66
CA ALA A 431 31.72 20.33 -8.61
C ALA A 431 32.63 20.21 -7.37
N ARG A 432 33.00 18.97 -6.97
CA ARG A 432 33.99 18.76 -5.90
C ARG A 432 35.39 19.27 -6.30
N ASP A 433 35.82 19.05 -7.53
CA ASP A 433 37.13 19.53 -8.02
C ASP A 433 37.21 21.06 -8.05
N ARG A 434 36.21 21.74 -8.63
CA ARG A 434 36.11 23.22 -8.63
C ARG A 434 36.17 23.80 -7.22
N ARG A 435 35.38 23.26 -6.27
CA ARG A 435 35.41 23.70 -4.87
C ARG A 435 36.76 23.43 -4.20
N SER A 436 37.43 22.32 -4.51
CA SER A 436 38.79 22.05 -4.00
C SER A 436 39.84 23.05 -4.52
N ALA A 437 39.63 23.59 -5.72
CA ALA A 437 40.41 24.69 -6.30
C ALA A 437 39.99 26.09 -5.80
N GLY A 438 39.02 26.21 -4.88
CA GLY A 438 38.51 27.49 -4.37
C GLY A 438 37.55 28.22 -5.31
N LEU A 439 37.06 27.55 -6.36
CA LEU A 439 36.09 28.11 -7.32
C LEU A 439 34.66 27.69 -6.93
N PRO A 440 33.63 28.52 -7.17
CA PRO A 440 32.27 28.13 -6.90
C PRO A 440 31.85 27.00 -7.84
N ALA A 441 31.19 26.00 -7.26
CA ALA A 441 30.40 24.99 -7.95
C ALA A 441 29.42 24.29 -7.01
N THR A 442 28.22 23.98 -7.50
CA THR A 442 27.24 23.17 -6.77
C THR A 442 26.57 22.20 -7.74
N SER A 443 26.76 20.90 -7.55
CA SER A 443 26.04 19.85 -8.27
C SER A 443 24.78 19.46 -7.50
N ILE A 444 23.65 19.39 -8.19
CA ILE A 444 22.34 19.10 -7.59
C ILE A 444 21.80 17.80 -8.17
N ALA A 445 21.77 16.76 -7.36
CA ALA A 445 21.20 15.46 -7.67
C ALA A 445 19.66 15.52 -7.55
N TRP A 446 18.99 15.80 -8.67
CA TRP A 446 17.55 15.96 -8.74
C TRP A 446 16.77 14.63 -8.69
N GLY A 447 15.69 14.63 -7.90
CA GLY A 447 14.57 13.67 -7.99
C GLY A 447 13.56 14.05 -9.10
N ALA A 448 12.38 13.41 -9.10
CA ALA A 448 11.35 13.63 -10.12
C ALA A 448 10.59 14.97 -9.92
N TRP A 449 10.28 15.67 -11.02
CA TRP A 449 9.56 16.95 -11.04
C TRP A 449 8.16 16.80 -11.65
N ALA A 450 7.18 17.54 -11.14
CA ALA A 450 5.79 17.47 -11.58
C ALA A 450 5.56 18.19 -12.92
N GLY A 451 4.70 17.61 -13.76
CA GLY A 451 4.14 18.24 -14.97
C GLY A 451 5.08 18.40 -16.18
N SER A 452 6.39 18.60 -15.99
CA SER A 452 7.37 18.67 -17.08
C SER A 452 8.81 18.42 -16.61
N GLY A 453 9.53 17.56 -17.32
CA GLY A 453 10.91 17.16 -16.99
C GLY A 453 11.29 15.86 -17.72
N MET A 454 12.51 15.36 -17.50
CA MET A 454 12.98 14.11 -18.13
C MET A 454 12.19 12.86 -17.68
N ALA A 455 11.47 12.92 -16.55
CA ALA A 455 10.54 11.88 -16.09
C ALA A 455 9.12 11.96 -16.73
N GLY A 456 8.85 12.96 -17.57
CA GLY A 456 7.52 13.20 -18.16
C GLY A 456 7.22 12.40 -19.44
N GLY A 457 8.12 11.50 -19.86
CA GLY A 457 8.00 10.73 -21.10
C GLY A 457 7.96 9.22 -20.85
N VAL A 458 6.79 8.62 -21.11
CA VAL A 458 6.50 7.17 -21.02
C VAL A 458 6.49 6.61 -19.59
N GLY A 459 5.30 6.30 -19.08
CA GLY A 459 5.13 5.33 -17.99
C GLY A 459 5.67 5.72 -16.62
N ALA A 460 5.49 6.98 -16.19
CA ALA A 460 5.64 7.33 -14.78
C ALA A 460 4.62 6.53 -13.95
N ASP A 461 5.13 5.60 -13.13
CA ASP A 461 4.33 4.79 -12.22
C ASP A 461 3.64 5.69 -11.17
N LEU A 462 2.40 5.35 -10.79
CA LEU A 462 1.57 6.11 -9.86
C LEU A 462 2.16 6.19 -8.44
N SER A 463 3.24 5.43 -8.18
CA SER A 463 4.08 5.46 -6.99
C SER A 463 5.06 6.64 -6.92
N THR A 464 5.34 7.33 -8.04
CA THR A 464 6.41 8.34 -8.10
C THR A 464 5.93 9.68 -7.56
N ILE A 465 6.26 9.98 -6.30
CA ILE A 465 6.01 11.30 -5.70
C ILE A 465 6.88 12.35 -6.43
N THR A 466 6.25 13.37 -7.00
CA THR A 466 6.92 14.41 -7.78
C THR A 466 7.02 15.72 -7.01
N MET A 467 8.18 16.39 -7.12
CA MET A 467 8.40 17.72 -6.55
C MET A 467 7.75 18.81 -7.40
N ARG A 468 7.22 19.84 -6.74
CA ARG A 468 6.74 21.06 -7.40
C ARG A 468 7.92 21.85 -8.01
N PRO A 469 7.90 22.19 -9.32
CA PRO A 469 9.00 22.89 -9.97
C PRO A 469 9.40 24.23 -9.31
N ASP A 470 8.43 25.01 -8.86
CA ASP A 470 8.67 26.31 -8.21
C ASP A 470 9.44 26.16 -6.89
N LEU A 471 9.00 25.22 -6.04
CA LEU A 471 9.68 24.91 -4.78
C LEU A 471 11.05 24.25 -4.99
N ALA A 472 11.19 23.44 -6.04
CA ALA A 472 12.47 22.83 -6.40
C ALA A 472 13.50 23.87 -6.84
N VAL A 473 13.11 24.87 -7.65
CA VAL A 473 14.00 26.00 -8.03
C VAL A 473 14.37 26.84 -6.80
N GLU A 474 13.45 27.11 -5.87
CA GLU A 474 13.79 27.79 -4.62
C GLU A 474 14.81 26.99 -3.79
N SER A 475 14.62 25.67 -3.63
CA SER A 475 15.57 24.78 -2.95
C SER A 475 16.95 24.76 -3.62
N MET A 476 17.04 24.91 -4.94
CA MET A 476 18.33 25.07 -5.64
C MET A 476 19.06 26.33 -5.18
N TRP A 477 18.40 27.48 -5.13
CA TRP A 477 19.08 28.72 -4.73
C TRP A 477 19.52 28.71 -3.26
N ARG A 478 18.83 27.96 -2.40
CA ARG A 478 19.31 27.67 -1.04
C ARG A 478 20.56 26.79 -1.07
N ALA A 479 20.58 25.74 -1.89
CA ALA A 479 21.77 24.90 -2.06
C ALA A 479 22.98 25.62 -2.69
N VAL A 480 22.75 26.63 -3.54
CA VAL A 480 23.83 27.46 -4.13
C VAL A 480 24.40 28.44 -3.09
N ALA A 481 23.59 28.91 -2.13
CA ALA A 481 24.06 29.71 -0.99
C ALA A 481 24.92 28.91 0.00
N GLU A 482 24.89 27.59 -0.07
CA GLU A 482 25.69 26.72 0.77
C GLU A 482 27.05 26.41 0.14
N ASP A 483 28.09 26.35 0.96
CA ASP A 483 29.45 25.97 0.54
C ASP A 483 29.60 24.43 0.37
N ALA A 484 28.55 23.76 -0.11
CA ALA A 484 28.51 22.33 -0.34
C ALA A 484 28.68 22.03 -1.84
N PRO A 485 29.67 21.22 -2.27
CA PRO A 485 29.87 20.89 -3.68
C PRO A 485 28.73 20.05 -4.27
N THR A 486 28.04 19.26 -3.44
CA THR A 486 27.00 18.32 -3.87
C THR A 486 25.85 18.29 -2.89
N VAL A 487 24.62 18.26 -3.40
CA VAL A 487 23.38 18.07 -2.64
C VAL A 487 22.42 17.21 -3.47
N ALA A 488 21.53 16.44 -2.85
CA ALA A 488 20.33 15.96 -3.53
C ALA A 488 19.12 16.79 -3.11
N ILE A 489 18.25 17.05 -4.08
CA ILE A 489 16.93 17.64 -3.85
C ILE A 489 15.93 16.65 -4.44
N ALA A 490 15.33 15.84 -3.56
CA ALA A 490 14.47 14.72 -3.90
C ALA A 490 13.59 14.32 -2.72
N ILE A 491 12.43 13.74 -3.02
CA ILE A 491 11.58 13.10 -2.00
C ILE A 491 12.12 11.68 -1.80
N LEU A 492 12.98 11.48 -0.81
CA LEU A 492 13.53 10.17 -0.46
C LEU A 492 12.72 9.52 0.68
N PRO A 493 12.44 8.19 0.63
CA PRO A 493 11.85 7.49 1.76
C PRO A 493 12.80 7.53 2.98
N PRO A 494 12.27 7.59 4.22
CA PRO A 494 13.10 7.73 5.41
C PRO A 494 13.95 6.47 5.68
N LYS A 495 15.27 6.61 5.47
CA LYS A 495 16.37 5.73 5.90
C LYS A 495 16.05 4.23 6.05
N SER A 496 15.90 3.53 4.92
CA SER A 496 16.26 2.11 4.87
C SER A 496 17.78 1.99 4.95
N LYS A 497 18.30 1.28 5.96
CA LYS A 497 19.72 0.91 6.00
C LYS A 497 19.95 -0.21 4.98
N ALA A 498 20.70 0.05 3.92
CA ALA A 498 21.25 -1.00 3.08
C ALA A 498 22.25 -1.82 3.92
N ARG A 499 21.92 -3.10 4.20
CA ARG A 499 22.85 -4.12 4.72
C ARG A 499 22.32 -5.51 4.38
N GLU A 500 23.23 -6.40 3.99
CA GLU A 500 22.96 -7.57 3.12
C GLU A 500 22.48 -8.87 3.80
N GLN A 501 22.13 -9.85 2.96
CA GLN A 501 21.78 -11.26 3.25
C GLN A 501 22.70 -12.21 2.44
N LYS A 502 23.25 -13.32 3.01
CA LYS A 502 24.08 -14.31 2.25
C LYS A 502 24.30 -15.70 2.93
N ALA A 503 24.51 -16.79 2.11
CA ALA A 503 24.95 -18.20 2.41
C ALA A 503 23.85 -19.28 2.78
N VAL A 504 23.93 -20.64 2.63
CA VAL A 504 24.84 -21.69 2.01
C VAL A 504 24.10 -23.09 1.86
N LEU A 505 24.71 -24.23 1.40
CA LEU A 505 24.01 -25.48 0.92
C LEU A 505 24.76 -26.88 0.91
N ASN A 506 24.09 -28.02 1.28
CA ASN A 506 24.12 -29.47 0.76
C ASN A 506 24.10 -30.70 1.75
N GLY A 507 23.27 -31.76 1.52
CA GLY A 507 23.49 -33.16 2.04
C GLY A 507 22.29 -34.16 2.25
N ASP A 508 22.31 -35.40 1.67
CA ASP A 508 21.34 -36.55 1.69
C ASP A 508 20.07 -36.55 0.75
N VAL A 509 18.85 -36.94 1.23
CA VAL A 509 17.54 -37.05 0.53
C VAL A 509 16.34 -36.59 1.39
N LEU A 510 15.83 -37.34 2.41
CA LEU A 510 14.96 -36.73 3.46
C LEU A 510 15.84 -35.89 4.38
N GLU A 511 17.09 -36.29 4.59
CA GLU A 511 18.07 -35.39 5.16
C GLU A 511 18.57 -34.35 4.14
N VAL A 512 18.43 -34.46 2.79
CA VAL A 512 18.57 -33.27 1.90
C VAL A 512 17.40 -32.35 2.12
N VAL A 513 16.16 -32.84 2.22
CA VAL A 513 15.03 -31.97 2.55
C VAL A 513 15.29 -31.32 3.91
N ARG A 514 15.66 -32.06 4.96
CA ARG A 514 15.93 -31.49 6.30
C ARG A 514 17.23 -30.69 6.40
N THR A 515 18.25 -30.94 5.57
CA THR A 515 19.50 -30.17 5.53
C THR A 515 19.32 -28.91 4.71
N ALA A 516 18.64 -28.98 3.56
CA ALA A 516 18.17 -27.81 2.82
C ALA A 516 17.26 -26.95 3.71
N VAL A 517 16.29 -27.55 4.40
CA VAL A 517 15.37 -26.86 5.34
C VAL A 517 16.12 -26.32 6.55
N ALA A 518 17.04 -27.06 7.17
CA ALA A 518 17.86 -26.53 8.27
C ALA A 518 18.83 -25.44 7.82
N SER A 519 19.32 -25.49 6.57
CA SER A 519 20.23 -24.51 5.97
C SER A 519 19.49 -23.23 5.57
N VAL A 520 18.31 -23.36 4.95
CA VAL A 520 17.44 -22.24 4.55
C VAL A 520 16.81 -21.54 5.78
N LEU A 521 16.69 -22.23 6.92
CA LEU A 521 16.04 -21.70 8.14
C LEU A 521 16.96 -21.54 9.36
N GLY A 522 18.25 -21.85 9.25
CA GLY A 522 19.23 -21.62 10.33
C GLY A 522 19.12 -22.54 11.57
N TYR A 523 18.58 -23.76 11.45
CA TYR A 523 18.60 -24.73 12.56
C TYR A 523 19.99 -25.35 12.75
N ALA A 524 20.41 -25.59 13.99
CA ALA A 524 21.77 -26.08 14.36
C ALA A 524 22.16 -27.48 13.83
N GLY A 525 21.29 -28.13 13.07
CA GLY A 525 21.50 -29.41 12.41
C GLY A 525 20.16 -29.99 11.93
N PRO A 526 20.15 -30.86 10.91
CA PRO A 526 18.90 -31.36 10.29
C PRO A 526 18.00 -32.13 11.27
N HIS A 527 18.55 -32.71 12.33
CA HIS A 527 17.79 -33.38 13.38
C HIS A 527 16.96 -32.44 14.27
N ALA A 528 17.25 -31.13 14.29
CA ALA A 528 16.47 -30.13 15.02
C ALA A 528 15.20 -29.66 14.25
N VAL A 529 15.11 -29.96 12.95
CA VAL A 529 13.93 -29.68 12.12
C VAL A 529 12.88 -30.77 12.33
N GLY A 530 11.67 -30.40 12.76
CA GLY A 530 10.56 -31.33 12.95
C GLY A 530 10.02 -31.87 11.61
N VAL A 531 10.00 -33.19 11.45
CA VAL A 531 9.65 -33.85 10.17
C VAL A 531 8.19 -33.71 9.72
N ASP A 532 7.28 -33.43 10.67
CA ASP A 532 5.84 -33.26 10.45
C ASP A 532 5.37 -31.82 10.69
N ARG A 533 6.29 -30.87 10.96
CA ARG A 533 5.96 -29.44 11.04
C ARG A 533 5.81 -28.86 9.63
N GLU A 534 4.93 -27.88 9.50
CA GLU A 534 4.74 -27.21 8.22
C GLU A 534 5.91 -26.27 7.90
N PHE A 535 6.24 -26.13 6.62
CA PHE A 535 7.38 -25.33 6.19
C PHE A 535 7.21 -23.86 6.61
N ARG A 536 5.98 -23.32 6.58
CA ARG A 536 5.66 -21.97 7.07
C ARG A 536 6.00 -21.80 8.56
N ASP A 537 5.64 -22.77 9.41
CA ASP A 537 5.94 -22.76 10.86
C ASP A 537 7.42 -22.97 11.19
N LEU A 538 8.17 -23.52 10.23
CA LEU A 538 9.62 -23.64 10.29
C LEU A 538 10.28 -22.34 9.77
N GLY A 539 9.58 -21.53 8.97
CA GLY A 539 9.99 -20.18 8.52
C GLY A 539 10.02 -19.97 7.00
N PHE A 540 9.40 -20.83 6.20
CA PHE A 540 9.39 -20.70 4.73
C PHE A 540 8.40 -19.64 4.21
N ASP A 541 8.90 -18.87 3.26
CA ASP A 541 8.25 -17.86 2.43
C ASP A 541 8.43 -18.17 0.92
N SER A 542 7.97 -17.27 0.04
CA SER A 542 8.01 -17.49 -1.42
C SER A 542 9.41 -17.51 -2.03
N LEU A 543 10.42 -16.96 -1.36
CA LEU A 543 11.80 -16.96 -1.85
C LEU A 543 12.51 -18.24 -1.42
N THR A 544 12.45 -18.54 -0.12
CA THR A 544 12.98 -19.77 0.47
C THR A 544 12.30 -21.01 -0.11
N ALA A 545 11.02 -20.96 -0.48
CA ALA A 545 10.33 -22.04 -1.20
C ALA A 545 10.93 -22.30 -2.59
N VAL A 546 11.23 -21.23 -3.33
CA VAL A 546 11.89 -21.29 -4.64
C VAL A 546 13.35 -21.77 -4.51
N GLU A 547 14.04 -21.41 -3.43
CA GLU A 547 15.37 -21.93 -3.11
C GLU A 547 15.32 -23.42 -2.77
N LEU A 548 14.46 -23.87 -1.85
CA LEU A 548 14.30 -25.30 -1.51
C LEU A 548 13.94 -26.14 -2.73
N ARG A 549 13.08 -25.64 -3.63
CA ARG A 549 12.84 -26.27 -4.95
C ARG A 549 14.13 -26.40 -5.77
N ASN A 550 14.86 -25.30 -5.96
CA ASN A 550 16.11 -25.31 -6.75
C ASN A 550 17.14 -26.29 -6.17
N GLN A 551 17.23 -26.34 -4.84
CA GLN A 551 18.10 -27.25 -4.09
C GLN A 551 17.71 -28.72 -4.31
N LEU A 552 16.40 -29.03 -4.25
CA LEU A 552 15.89 -30.39 -4.43
C LEU A 552 15.98 -30.87 -5.88
N SER A 553 15.68 -30.02 -6.87
CA SER A 553 15.86 -30.36 -8.28
C SER A 553 17.32 -30.66 -8.63
N ALA A 554 18.27 -29.87 -8.11
CA ALA A 554 19.70 -30.09 -8.32
C ALA A 554 20.21 -31.37 -7.62
N ALA A 555 19.71 -31.68 -6.43
CA ALA A 555 20.13 -32.85 -5.66
C ALA A 555 19.49 -34.19 -6.13
N THR A 556 18.32 -34.14 -6.78
CA THR A 556 17.56 -35.35 -7.18
C THR A 556 17.51 -35.61 -8.69
N GLY A 557 17.88 -34.64 -9.52
CA GLY A 557 17.85 -34.75 -10.99
C GLY A 557 16.45 -34.68 -11.61
N GLN A 558 15.43 -34.25 -10.85
CA GLN A 558 14.04 -34.14 -11.31
C GLN A 558 13.62 -32.68 -11.56
N THR A 559 12.77 -32.45 -12.55
CA THR A 559 12.16 -31.13 -12.83
C THR A 559 10.98 -30.89 -11.88
N LEU A 560 11.06 -29.86 -11.02
CA LEU A 560 10.05 -29.60 -9.98
C LEU A 560 9.45 -28.18 -10.10
N PRO A 561 8.15 -27.99 -9.85
CA PRO A 561 7.46 -26.70 -10.04
C PRO A 561 7.76 -25.66 -8.94
N ALA A 562 7.47 -24.38 -9.22
CA ALA A 562 7.63 -23.28 -8.26
C ALA A 562 6.76 -23.39 -6.99
N SER A 563 5.62 -24.06 -7.11
CA SER A 563 4.65 -24.28 -6.04
C SER A 563 4.99 -25.43 -5.08
N LEU A 564 6.05 -26.20 -5.33
CA LEU A 564 6.38 -27.47 -4.67
C LEU A 564 6.30 -27.46 -3.12
N VAL A 565 6.70 -26.36 -2.47
CA VAL A 565 6.71 -26.22 -1.01
C VAL A 565 5.34 -25.84 -0.44
N TYR A 566 4.45 -25.28 -1.28
CA TYR A 566 3.04 -25.02 -0.98
C TYR A 566 2.17 -26.26 -1.27
N ASP A 567 2.44 -26.97 -2.37
CA ASP A 567 1.74 -28.20 -2.75
C ASP A 567 2.00 -29.36 -1.76
N TYR A 568 3.17 -29.38 -1.12
CA TYR A 568 3.58 -30.44 -0.19
C TYR A 568 4.16 -29.86 1.12
N PRO A 569 3.34 -29.27 2.00
CA PRO A 569 3.77 -28.29 3.01
C PRO A 569 4.58 -28.82 4.21
N THR A 570 5.03 -30.08 4.24
CA THR A 570 5.89 -30.61 5.33
C THR A 570 7.10 -31.37 4.79
N PRO A 571 8.23 -31.45 5.54
CA PRO A 571 9.40 -32.23 5.15
C PRO A 571 9.09 -33.68 4.76
N ARG A 572 8.14 -34.32 5.47
CA ARG A 572 7.70 -35.69 5.18
C ARG A 572 6.84 -35.80 3.92
N ARG A 573 5.91 -34.85 3.69
CA ARG A 573 5.05 -34.86 2.48
C ARG A 573 5.86 -34.58 1.21
N LEU A 574 6.76 -33.60 1.27
CA LEU A 574 7.65 -33.27 0.16
C LEU A 574 8.59 -34.43 -0.21
N ALA A 575 9.20 -35.07 0.79
CA ALA A 575 9.99 -36.29 0.56
C ALA A 575 9.15 -37.51 0.09
N GLY A 576 7.83 -37.49 0.29
CA GLY A 576 6.88 -38.48 -0.25
C GLY A 576 6.55 -38.24 -1.72
N HIS A 577 6.29 -36.99 -2.11
CA HIS A 577 6.05 -36.61 -3.50
C HIS A 577 7.25 -36.95 -4.41
N LEU A 578 8.47 -36.63 -3.96
CA LEU A 578 9.74 -36.95 -4.65
C LEU A 578 10.02 -38.46 -4.77
N ARG A 579 9.19 -39.32 -4.14
CA ARG A 579 9.20 -40.79 -4.26
C ARG A 579 8.05 -41.33 -5.13
N GLY A 580 7.23 -40.47 -5.73
CA GLY A 580 6.21 -40.82 -6.73
C GLY A 580 4.86 -41.25 -6.15
N GLY A 581 4.16 -40.33 -5.46
CA GLY A 581 2.80 -40.55 -4.97
C GLY A 581 1.87 -39.35 -5.19
N SER A 582 0.67 -39.62 -5.72
CA SER A 582 -0.37 -38.63 -6.05
C SER A 582 -1.77 -39.12 -5.64
N VAL A 583 -2.41 -38.42 -4.70
CA VAL A 583 -3.83 -38.47 -4.29
C VAL A 583 -4.08 -37.17 -3.49
N GLU A 584 -5.20 -36.44 -3.52
CA GLU A 584 -6.59 -36.76 -3.90
C GLU A 584 -7.26 -35.57 -4.63
N GLU A 585 -7.71 -35.73 -5.89
CA GLU A 585 -8.53 -34.72 -6.61
C GLU A 585 -10.06 -34.92 -6.41
N GLU A 586 -10.49 -36.03 -5.80
CA GLU A 586 -11.90 -36.46 -5.79
C GLU A 586 -12.78 -35.84 -4.68
N VAL A 587 -12.26 -34.93 -3.84
CA VAL A 587 -13.04 -34.24 -2.79
C VAL A 587 -13.41 -32.80 -3.16
N MET A 588 -12.71 -32.18 -4.11
CA MET A 588 -12.90 -30.76 -4.45
C MET A 588 -14.21 -30.46 -5.18
N SER A 589 -14.72 -31.40 -6.00
CA SER A 589 -15.95 -31.19 -6.78
C SER A 589 -17.21 -31.05 -5.92
N ALA A 590 -17.20 -31.49 -4.66
CA ALA A 590 -18.32 -31.34 -3.73
C ALA A 590 -18.27 -30.03 -2.91
N ARG A 591 -17.13 -29.32 -2.88
CA ARG A 591 -16.97 -28.07 -2.09
C ARG A 591 -17.26 -26.79 -2.87
N ALA A 592 -17.11 -26.81 -4.20
CA ALA A 592 -17.24 -25.62 -5.05
C ALA A 592 -18.65 -24.97 -4.98
N ASP A 593 -19.69 -25.79 -4.81
CA ASP A 593 -21.10 -25.38 -4.80
C ASP A 593 -21.67 -25.11 -3.39
N GLU A 594 -20.85 -25.14 -2.33
CA GLU A 594 -21.37 -24.95 -0.98
C GLU A 594 -21.88 -23.50 -0.75
N PRO A 595 -23.12 -23.31 -0.25
CA PRO A 595 -23.63 -21.98 0.09
C PRO A 595 -22.93 -21.40 1.31
N ILE A 596 -22.73 -20.07 1.30
CA ILE A 596 -22.13 -19.34 2.43
C ILE A 596 -23.23 -18.67 3.24
N ALA A 597 -23.27 -18.90 4.55
CA ALA A 597 -24.20 -18.24 5.46
C ALA A 597 -23.61 -16.89 5.93
N ILE A 598 -24.45 -15.86 5.97
CA ILE A 598 -24.20 -14.65 6.76
C ILE A 598 -24.79 -14.93 8.16
N VAL A 599 -23.95 -14.88 9.19
CA VAL A 599 -24.32 -15.25 10.58
C VAL A 599 -24.23 -14.09 11.58
N GLY A 600 -23.62 -12.98 11.18
CA GLY A 600 -23.57 -11.74 11.97
C GLY A 600 -23.39 -10.53 11.07
N MET A 601 -23.82 -9.36 11.54
CA MET A 601 -23.60 -8.08 10.84
C MET A 601 -23.65 -6.88 11.80
N ALA A 602 -22.86 -5.85 11.51
CA ALA A 602 -22.88 -4.56 12.19
C ALA A 602 -22.58 -3.43 11.18
N CYS A 603 -23.03 -2.21 11.47
CA CYS A 603 -22.82 -1.08 10.56
C CYS A 603 -22.89 0.28 11.27
N ARG A 604 -22.33 1.30 10.60
CA ARG A 604 -22.49 2.73 10.89
C ARG A 604 -22.81 3.45 9.58
N PHE A 605 -23.93 4.17 9.53
CA PHE A 605 -24.38 4.93 8.36
C PHE A 605 -24.96 6.30 8.77
N PRO A 606 -25.06 7.26 7.83
CA PRO A 606 -25.68 8.56 8.09
C PRO A 606 -27.12 8.47 8.62
N GLY A 607 -27.60 9.54 9.25
CA GLY A 607 -28.92 9.58 9.91
C GLY A 607 -28.95 8.88 11.27
N ASP A 608 -27.84 8.95 12.02
CA ASP A 608 -27.62 8.35 13.35
C ASP A 608 -27.75 6.82 13.39
N VAL A 609 -27.51 6.15 12.27
CA VAL A 609 -27.57 4.69 12.16
C VAL A 609 -26.28 4.08 12.71
N ASN A 610 -26.40 3.46 13.88
CA ASN A 610 -25.30 2.74 14.55
C ASN A 610 -25.52 1.22 14.61
N THR A 611 -26.68 0.71 14.17
CA THR A 611 -26.96 -0.74 14.13
C THR A 611 -27.79 -1.14 12.89
N PRO A 612 -27.80 -2.43 12.50
CA PRO A 612 -28.67 -2.91 11.42
C PRO A 612 -30.16 -2.66 11.68
N GLU A 613 -30.60 -2.71 12.94
CA GLU A 613 -31.99 -2.44 13.33
C GLU A 613 -32.34 -0.95 13.17
N GLN A 614 -31.40 -0.05 13.46
CA GLN A 614 -31.57 1.38 13.22
C GLN A 614 -31.57 1.71 11.72
N LEU A 615 -30.78 1.00 10.91
CA LEU A 615 -30.85 1.08 9.45
C LEU A 615 -32.24 0.63 8.96
N TRP A 616 -32.75 -0.48 9.46
CA TRP A 616 -34.08 -0.98 9.11
C TRP A 616 -35.18 0.05 9.43
N GLN A 617 -35.12 0.66 10.61
CA GLN A 617 -36.06 1.71 11.00
C GLN A 617 -35.98 2.94 10.08
N LEU A 618 -34.76 3.39 9.73
CA LEU A 618 -34.55 4.49 8.78
C LEU A 618 -35.16 4.18 7.40
N LEU A 619 -34.98 2.95 6.90
CA LEU A 619 -35.49 2.49 5.62
C LEU A 619 -37.03 2.41 5.57
N ILE A 620 -37.66 1.83 6.59
CA ILE A 620 -39.12 1.62 6.64
C ILE A 620 -39.88 2.91 6.96
N ASP A 621 -39.32 3.81 7.77
CA ASP A 621 -39.87 5.16 7.95
C ASP A 621 -39.71 6.05 6.71
N GLY A 622 -38.93 5.61 5.71
CA GLY A 622 -38.63 6.40 4.51
C GLY A 622 -37.82 7.66 4.83
N ARG A 623 -36.94 7.61 5.84
CA ARG A 623 -36.11 8.75 6.25
C ARG A 623 -34.90 8.92 5.32
N ASP A 624 -34.55 10.18 5.14
CA ASP A 624 -33.34 10.68 4.48
C ASP A 624 -32.28 10.94 5.56
N GLY A 625 -31.10 10.33 5.43
CA GLY A 625 -29.97 10.43 6.34
C GLY A 625 -28.93 11.49 5.93
N MET A 626 -29.14 12.21 4.83
CA MET A 626 -28.24 13.24 4.35
C MET A 626 -28.41 14.54 5.17
N GLY A 627 -27.31 15.25 5.42
CA GLY A 627 -27.30 16.44 6.26
C GLY A 627 -26.24 17.46 5.86
N ALA A 628 -26.12 18.52 6.65
CA ALA A 628 -25.10 19.55 6.46
C ALA A 628 -23.68 19.01 6.72
N PHE A 629 -22.66 19.73 6.24
CA PHE A 629 -21.26 19.36 6.44
C PHE A 629 -20.85 19.34 7.93
N PRO A 630 -19.91 18.46 8.33
CA PRO A 630 -19.51 18.28 9.72
C PRO A 630 -18.82 19.53 10.28
N VAL A 631 -18.99 19.75 11.58
CA VAL A 631 -18.36 20.84 12.35
C VAL A 631 -17.34 20.32 13.38
N ASP A 632 -17.15 19.01 13.47
CA ASP A 632 -16.30 18.31 14.45
C ASP A 632 -14.91 17.92 13.92
N ARG A 633 -14.60 18.34 12.67
CA ARG A 633 -13.37 17.98 11.92
C ARG A 633 -12.55 19.19 11.47
N ASP A 634 -12.84 20.37 12.03
CA ASP A 634 -12.12 21.63 11.79
C ASP A 634 -12.05 22.07 10.31
N TRP A 635 -13.08 21.73 9.53
CA TRP A 635 -13.20 22.18 8.14
C TRP A 635 -13.56 23.68 8.06
N ASP A 636 -12.86 24.43 7.21
CA ASP A 636 -13.33 25.75 6.76
C ASP A 636 -14.51 25.56 5.79
N VAL A 637 -15.70 25.40 6.37
CA VAL A 637 -16.94 25.15 5.62
C VAL A 637 -17.22 26.27 4.62
N GLU A 638 -16.90 27.54 4.91
CA GLU A 638 -17.13 28.64 3.96
C GLU A 638 -16.25 28.51 2.71
N SER A 639 -14.96 28.21 2.90
CA SER A 639 -14.02 27.95 1.79
C SER A 639 -14.44 26.74 0.96
N VAL A 640 -14.84 25.64 1.60
CA VAL A 640 -15.33 24.44 0.89
C VAL A 640 -16.60 24.74 0.11
N LEU A 641 -17.56 25.44 0.69
CA LEU A 641 -18.82 25.83 0.04
C LEU A 641 -18.62 26.80 -1.14
N SER A 642 -17.45 27.43 -1.27
CA SER A 642 -17.08 28.21 -2.47
C SER A 642 -16.68 27.36 -3.67
N THR A 643 -16.34 26.07 -3.46
CA THR A 643 -15.86 25.13 -4.49
C THR A 643 -16.73 23.88 -4.67
N SER A 644 -17.66 23.62 -3.75
CA SER A 644 -18.66 22.55 -3.82
C SER A 644 -19.97 23.01 -4.46
N ILE A 645 -20.57 22.17 -5.31
CA ILE A 645 -21.92 22.41 -5.86
C ILE A 645 -23.04 22.15 -4.84
N THR A 646 -22.78 21.29 -3.84
CA THR A 646 -23.73 20.91 -2.78
C THR A 646 -23.30 21.45 -1.41
N ARG A 647 -24.28 21.64 -0.52
CA ARG A 647 -24.07 21.92 0.92
C ARG A 647 -24.38 20.74 1.83
N GLU A 648 -24.86 19.64 1.24
CA GLU A 648 -25.35 18.46 1.94
C GLU A 648 -24.68 17.19 1.44
N ALA A 649 -24.41 16.27 2.36
CA ALA A 649 -23.79 14.97 2.16
C ALA A 649 -24.08 14.04 3.37
N GLY A 650 -23.68 12.78 3.29
CA GLY A 650 -23.86 11.81 4.37
C GLY A 650 -22.59 11.66 5.21
N PHE A 651 -22.71 11.87 6.53
CA PHE A 651 -21.58 11.80 7.47
C PHE A 651 -21.91 10.91 8.67
N LEU A 652 -20.88 10.30 9.25
CA LEU A 652 -20.95 9.61 10.54
C LEU A 652 -20.63 10.59 11.67
N ALA A 653 -21.37 10.49 12.78
CA ALA A 653 -21.06 11.20 14.01
C ALA A 653 -19.86 10.54 14.74
N GLY A 654 -19.20 11.28 15.63
CA GLY A 654 -18.16 10.75 16.51
C GLY A 654 -16.90 10.26 15.79
N THR A 655 -16.58 10.79 14.62
CA THR A 655 -15.45 10.32 13.79
C THR A 655 -14.08 10.54 14.44
N ALA A 656 -13.99 11.51 15.35
CA ALA A 656 -12.82 11.73 16.17
C ALA A 656 -12.73 10.79 17.38
N ASP A 657 -13.81 10.11 17.75
CA ASP A 657 -13.95 9.45 19.05
C ASP A 657 -13.60 7.96 18.94
N PHE A 658 -12.92 7.40 19.95
CA PHE A 658 -12.48 6.00 19.98
C PHE A 658 -12.11 5.55 21.40
N ASP A 659 -12.22 4.24 21.71
CA ASP A 659 -11.66 3.63 22.93
C ASP A 659 -10.41 2.80 22.61
N PRO A 660 -9.21 3.40 22.61
CA PRO A 660 -7.98 2.65 22.32
C PRO A 660 -7.57 1.72 23.46
N ALA A 661 -7.95 2.03 24.70
CA ALA A 661 -7.57 1.23 25.86
C ALA A 661 -8.21 -0.16 25.81
N PHE A 662 -9.47 -0.25 25.36
CA PHE A 662 -10.18 -1.51 25.13
C PHE A 662 -9.46 -2.42 24.12
N PHE A 663 -8.92 -1.84 23.04
CA PHE A 663 -8.20 -2.59 22.00
C PHE A 663 -6.68 -2.76 22.28
N GLY A 664 -6.18 -2.29 23.42
CA GLY A 664 -4.76 -2.36 23.78
C GLY A 664 -3.85 -1.40 22.99
N ILE A 665 -4.44 -0.35 22.42
CA ILE A 665 -3.79 0.66 21.57
C ILE A 665 -3.38 1.85 22.44
N SER A 666 -2.24 2.49 22.13
CA SER A 666 -1.81 3.68 22.87
C SER A 666 -2.55 4.95 22.40
N PRO A 667 -2.77 5.96 23.27
CA PRO A 667 -3.34 7.25 22.86
C PRO A 667 -2.64 7.92 21.67
N ARG A 668 -1.31 7.78 21.54
CA ARG A 668 -0.53 8.32 20.41
C ARG A 668 -0.75 7.55 19.12
N GLU A 669 -0.83 6.22 19.22
CA GLU A 669 -1.14 5.39 18.06
C GLU A 669 -2.59 5.64 17.59
N ALA A 670 -3.54 5.74 18.51
CA ALA A 670 -4.94 6.04 18.22
C ALA A 670 -5.10 7.36 17.45
N LEU A 671 -4.40 8.42 17.88
CA LEU A 671 -4.31 9.70 17.19
C LEU A 671 -3.75 9.55 15.76
N ALA A 672 -2.70 8.75 15.57
CA ALA A 672 -2.09 8.50 14.27
C ALA A 672 -2.89 7.51 13.38
N MET A 673 -3.82 6.73 13.93
CA MET A 673 -4.66 5.80 13.19
C MET A 673 -5.74 6.53 12.39
N ASP A 674 -5.88 6.15 11.12
CA ASP A 674 -7.01 6.54 10.31
C ASP A 674 -8.35 6.14 10.97
N PRO A 675 -9.35 7.04 11.05
CA PRO A 675 -10.66 6.74 11.62
C PRO A 675 -11.35 5.49 11.04
N GLN A 676 -11.08 5.13 9.78
CA GLN A 676 -11.58 3.88 9.20
C GLN A 676 -11.11 2.66 9.99
N GLN A 677 -9.85 2.62 10.42
CA GLN A 677 -9.31 1.50 11.23
C GLN A 677 -10.00 1.41 12.60
N ARG A 678 -10.35 2.56 13.19
CA ARG A 678 -11.03 2.66 14.49
C ARG A 678 -12.46 2.10 14.42
N PHE A 679 -13.27 2.61 13.49
CA PHE A 679 -14.63 2.10 13.27
C PHE A 679 -14.65 0.62 12.87
N LEU A 680 -13.67 0.14 12.10
CA LEU A 680 -13.58 -1.27 11.72
C LEU A 680 -13.27 -2.19 12.90
N LEU A 681 -12.49 -1.75 13.89
CA LEU A 681 -12.27 -2.50 15.13
C LEU A 681 -13.57 -2.66 15.92
N GLU A 682 -14.26 -1.55 16.17
CA GLU A 682 -15.53 -1.53 16.89
C GLU A 682 -16.61 -2.35 16.18
N THR A 683 -16.83 -2.11 14.89
CA THR A 683 -17.86 -2.82 14.11
C THR A 683 -17.52 -4.30 13.89
N THR A 684 -16.25 -4.70 13.87
CA THR A 684 -15.86 -6.13 13.85
C THR A 684 -16.17 -6.81 15.18
N TRP A 685 -15.82 -6.18 16.31
CA TRP A 685 -16.17 -6.68 17.65
C TRP A 685 -17.69 -6.89 17.76
N GLU A 686 -18.43 -5.84 17.41
CA GLU A 686 -19.89 -5.79 17.42
C GLU A 686 -20.57 -6.78 16.47
N ALA A 687 -19.96 -7.11 15.33
CA ALA A 687 -20.50 -8.08 14.38
C ALA A 687 -20.34 -9.52 14.89
N LEU A 688 -19.24 -9.80 15.61
CA LEU A 688 -18.94 -11.11 16.21
C LEU A 688 -19.77 -11.38 17.47
N GLU A 689 -19.93 -10.38 18.35
CA GLU A 689 -20.83 -10.49 19.52
C GLU A 689 -22.27 -10.80 19.10
N ARG A 690 -22.75 -10.23 17.98
CA ARG A 690 -24.07 -10.53 17.42
C ARG A 690 -24.24 -11.96 16.88
N VAL A 691 -23.15 -12.69 16.60
CA VAL A 691 -23.19 -14.15 16.33
C VAL A 691 -23.37 -14.95 17.64
N GLY A 692 -23.10 -14.33 18.80
CA GLY A 692 -22.93 -15.01 20.08
C GLY A 692 -21.52 -15.57 20.30
N VAL A 693 -20.54 -15.11 19.51
CA VAL A 693 -19.13 -15.54 19.60
C VAL A 693 -18.33 -14.50 20.39
N ASP A 694 -17.63 -14.94 21.43
CA ASP A 694 -16.60 -14.14 22.10
C ASP A 694 -15.46 -13.86 21.10
N PRO A 695 -15.20 -12.59 20.71
CA PRO A 695 -14.17 -12.28 19.72
C PRO A 695 -12.76 -12.74 20.12
N LEU A 696 -12.48 -12.86 21.42
CA LEU A 696 -11.19 -13.33 21.94
C LEU A 696 -11.06 -14.86 21.92
N SER A 697 -12.17 -15.60 21.84
CA SER A 697 -12.18 -17.06 21.70
C SER A 697 -11.70 -17.55 20.33
N LEU A 698 -11.70 -16.65 19.33
CA LEU A 698 -11.23 -16.90 17.97
C LEU A 698 -9.71 -16.71 17.80
N ARG A 699 -8.97 -16.37 18.87
CA ARG A 699 -7.51 -16.25 18.84
C ARG A 699 -6.87 -17.58 18.44
N GLY A 700 -6.02 -17.56 17.42
CA GLY A 700 -5.38 -18.75 16.85
C GLY A 700 -6.26 -19.58 15.92
N THR A 701 -7.44 -19.08 15.52
CA THR A 701 -8.29 -19.75 14.52
C THR A 701 -8.01 -19.23 13.12
N GLN A 702 -8.28 -20.07 12.11
CA GLN A 702 -8.26 -19.68 10.68
C GLN A 702 -9.51 -18.84 10.34
N THR A 703 -9.64 -17.70 11.01
CA THR A 703 -10.64 -16.66 10.70
C THR A 703 -10.03 -15.71 9.67
N GLY A 704 -10.69 -15.52 8.53
CA GLY A 704 -10.27 -14.59 7.49
C GLY A 704 -10.81 -13.17 7.70
N VAL A 705 -10.12 -12.16 7.16
CA VAL A 705 -10.48 -10.75 7.19
C VAL A 705 -10.38 -10.17 5.78
N PHE A 706 -11.49 -9.64 5.26
CA PHE A 706 -11.55 -9.11 3.89
C PHE A 706 -12.27 -7.76 3.87
N VAL A 707 -11.52 -6.65 3.81
CA VAL A 707 -12.06 -5.29 3.95
C VAL A 707 -11.91 -4.50 2.66
N GLY A 708 -13.02 -3.94 2.18
CA GLY A 708 -13.04 -2.91 1.14
C GLY A 708 -12.76 -1.52 1.71
N THR A 709 -11.85 -0.79 1.07
CA THR A 709 -11.54 0.62 1.38
C THR A 709 -11.39 1.40 0.08
N ASN A 710 -11.13 2.70 0.19
CA ASN A 710 -10.70 3.58 -0.89
C ASN A 710 -9.48 4.40 -0.44
N GLY A 711 -8.84 5.11 -1.37
CA GLY A 711 -7.69 5.97 -1.09
C GLY A 711 -7.90 6.93 0.07
N GLN A 712 -6.94 6.95 0.99
CA GLN A 712 -7.01 7.65 2.28
C GLN A 712 -6.67 9.14 2.15
N ASP A 713 -7.39 10.00 2.89
CA ASP A 713 -7.09 11.44 2.97
C ASP A 713 -6.56 11.92 4.34
N TYR A 714 -6.64 11.08 5.39
CA TYR A 714 -6.14 11.39 6.75
C TYR A 714 -4.64 11.66 6.81
N ALA A 715 -3.87 11.12 5.85
CA ALA A 715 -2.47 11.45 5.66
C ALA A 715 -2.23 12.97 5.50
N THR A 716 -3.18 13.68 4.88
CA THR A 716 -3.15 15.13 4.69
C THR A 716 -3.32 15.89 6.01
N LEU A 717 -4.14 15.38 6.94
CA LEU A 717 -4.31 15.96 8.27
C LEU A 717 -3.09 15.71 9.14
N LEU A 718 -2.58 14.47 9.20
CA LEU A 718 -1.39 14.15 9.99
C LEU A 718 -0.17 14.96 9.52
N THR A 719 0.07 15.07 8.20
CA THR A 719 1.16 15.89 7.64
C THR A 719 0.99 17.40 7.83
N SER A 720 -0.18 17.88 8.24
CA SER A 720 -0.44 19.29 8.58
C SER A 720 -0.68 19.57 10.07
N SER A 721 -0.52 18.54 10.92
CA SER A 721 -0.54 18.64 12.38
C SER A 721 0.85 18.90 12.96
N SER A 722 0.91 19.45 14.18
CA SER A 722 2.17 19.62 14.95
C SER A 722 2.47 18.49 15.93
N GLU A 723 1.70 17.41 15.88
CA GLU A 723 1.70 16.40 16.94
C GLU A 723 2.71 15.29 16.63
N ASP A 724 3.58 15.01 17.60
CA ASP A 724 4.58 13.94 17.47
C ASP A 724 3.89 12.57 17.55
N THR A 725 3.82 11.90 16.40
CA THR A 725 3.24 10.56 16.29
C THR A 725 4.25 9.44 16.55
N GLU A 726 5.50 9.76 16.94
CA GLU A 726 6.59 8.83 17.32
C GLU A 726 6.85 7.68 16.30
N GLY A 727 6.45 7.86 15.04
CA GLY A 727 6.57 6.86 13.96
C GLY A 727 5.32 6.00 13.71
N HIS A 728 4.23 6.17 14.47
CA HIS A 728 2.98 5.43 14.27
C HIS A 728 2.24 5.77 12.97
N ALA A 729 2.55 6.89 12.30
CA ALA A 729 1.90 7.29 11.04
C ALA A 729 1.99 6.20 9.95
N ALA A 730 3.09 5.42 9.90
CA ALA A 730 3.26 4.34 8.93
C ALA A 730 2.23 3.20 9.12
N THR A 731 1.91 2.82 10.36
CA THR A 731 0.90 1.78 10.66
C THR A 731 -0.50 2.36 10.79
N GLY A 732 -0.64 3.65 11.07
CA GLY A 732 -1.91 4.35 11.13
C GLY A 732 -2.56 4.62 9.78
N LEU A 733 -1.76 4.74 8.70
CA LEU A 733 -2.23 5.12 7.36
C LEU A 733 -2.15 4.01 6.30
N ALA A 734 -1.33 2.97 6.49
CA ALA A 734 -1.11 1.96 5.47
C ALA A 734 -2.36 1.08 5.22
N ALA A 735 -2.81 1.02 3.97
CA ALA A 735 -4.00 0.24 3.58
C ALA A 735 -3.89 -1.25 3.97
N SER A 736 -2.71 -1.87 3.83
CA SER A 736 -2.48 -3.26 4.26
C SER A 736 -2.66 -3.49 5.77
N VAL A 737 -2.51 -2.45 6.58
CA VAL A 737 -2.71 -2.52 8.04
C VAL A 737 -4.20 -2.47 8.41
N ILE A 738 -5.11 -2.12 7.49
CA ILE A 738 -6.57 -2.13 7.78
C ILE A 738 -7.02 -3.56 8.11
N SER A 739 -6.87 -4.51 7.18
CA SER A 739 -7.15 -5.93 7.45
C SER A 739 -6.16 -6.54 8.45
N GLY A 740 -4.88 -6.16 8.38
CA GLY A 740 -3.84 -6.68 9.26
C GLY A 740 -4.05 -6.35 10.75
N ARG A 741 -4.55 -5.15 11.07
CA ARG A 741 -4.84 -4.70 12.45
C ARG A 741 -6.02 -5.45 13.04
N LEU A 742 -7.07 -5.73 12.26
CA LEU A 742 -8.16 -6.60 12.72
C LEU A 742 -7.61 -7.99 13.07
N SER A 743 -6.88 -8.64 12.15
CA SER A 743 -6.27 -9.94 12.42
C SER A 743 -5.32 -9.92 13.63
N TYR A 744 -4.52 -8.86 13.81
CA TYR A 744 -3.64 -8.69 14.96
C TYR A 744 -4.42 -8.53 16.29
N THR A 745 -5.38 -7.62 16.34
CA THR A 745 -6.12 -7.27 17.56
C THR A 745 -7.01 -8.42 18.05
N PHE A 746 -7.68 -9.12 17.14
CA PHE A 746 -8.50 -10.28 17.46
C PHE A 746 -7.72 -11.62 17.45
N GLY A 747 -6.47 -11.61 16.97
CA GLY A 747 -5.59 -12.77 16.89
C GLY A 747 -6.02 -13.83 15.86
N PHE A 748 -6.57 -13.40 14.73
CA PHE A 748 -6.97 -14.28 13.63
C PHE A 748 -5.78 -14.70 12.76
N GLU A 749 -5.74 -15.96 12.34
CA GLU A 749 -4.63 -16.55 11.56
C GLU A 749 -5.01 -16.95 10.12
N GLY A 750 -6.23 -16.63 9.68
CA GLY A 750 -6.66 -16.80 8.28
C GLY A 750 -6.18 -15.69 7.34
N PRO A 751 -6.61 -15.70 6.06
CA PRO A 751 -6.22 -14.67 5.09
C PRO A 751 -6.66 -13.27 5.52
N ALA A 752 -5.78 -12.27 5.38
CA ALA A 752 -6.05 -10.88 5.73
C ALA A 752 -5.83 -9.97 4.51
N VAL A 753 -6.90 -9.54 3.86
CA VAL A 753 -6.87 -8.82 2.58
C VAL A 753 -7.60 -7.49 2.70
N THR A 754 -6.94 -6.41 2.28
CA THR A 754 -7.57 -5.11 2.04
C THR A 754 -7.67 -4.86 0.54
N VAL A 755 -8.85 -4.44 0.08
CA VAL A 755 -9.20 -4.26 -1.33
C VAL A 755 -9.53 -2.80 -1.60
N ASP A 756 -8.89 -2.19 -2.59
CA ASP A 756 -9.35 -0.94 -3.20
C ASP A 756 -9.77 -1.22 -4.66
N THR A 757 -11.07 -1.19 -4.88
CA THR A 757 -11.69 -1.08 -6.21
C THR A 757 -12.71 0.05 -6.23
N ALA A 758 -12.45 1.10 -5.43
CA ALA A 758 -13.36 2.20 -5.13
C ALA A 758 -14.77 1.71 -4.77
N CYS A 759 -15.78 2.15 -5.50
CA CYS A 759 -17.21 1.98 -5.18
C CYS A 759 -17.72 0.52 -5.18
N SER A 760 -16.91 -0.46 -5.63
CA SER A 760 -17.22 -1.90 -5.55
C SER A 760 -16.44 -2.66 -4.47
N ALA A 761 -15.53 -1.99 -3.73
CA ALA A 761 -14.52 -2.64 -2.89
C ALA A 761 -15.08 -3.62 -1.86
N SER A 762 -16.11 -3.25 -1.08
CA SER A 762 -16.71 -4.17 -0.10
C SER A 762 -17.33 -5.42 -0.72
N LEU A 763 -17.95 -5.32 -1.90
CA LEU A 763 -18.58 -6.47 -2.55
C LEU A 763 -17.55 -7.39 -3.22
N VAL A 764 -16.43 -6.83 -3.69
CA VAL A 764 -15.25 -7.60 -4.13
C VAL A 764 -14.59 -8.29 -2.93
N ALA A 765 -14.42 -7.60 -1.80
CA ALA A 765 -13.88 -8.19 -0.57
C ALA A 765 -14.74 -9.36 -0.06
N MET A 766 -16.06 -9.21 -0.06
CA MET A 766 -17.00 -10.30 0.27
C MET A 766 -16.95 -11.45 -0.75
N HIS A 767 -16.76 -11.17 -2.04
CA HIS A 767 -16.54 -12.22 -3.05
C HIS A 767 -15.27 -13.04 -2.76
N LEU A 768 -14.16 -12.39 -2.40
CA LEU A 768 -12.92 -13.06 -2.01
C LEU A 768 -13.12 -13.92 -0.75
N ALA A 769 -13.80 -13.38 0.27
CA ALA A 769 -14.16 -14.14 1.48
C ALA A 769 -14.99 -15.39 1.17
N VAL A 770 -15.94 -15.31 0.24
CA VAL A 770 -16.73 -16.46 -0.25
C VAL A 770 -15.83 -17.50 -0.93
N GLN A 771 -14.83 -17.08 -1.73
CA GLN A 771 -13.88 -18.02 -2.34
C GLN A 771 -13.00 -18.70 -1.29
N SER A 772 -12.43 -17.96 -0.34
CA SER A 772 -11.60 -18.51 0.73
C SER A 772 -12.36 -19.49 1.64
N LEU A 773 -13.63 -19.20 1.96
CA LEU A 773 -14.51 -20.12 2.71
C LEU A 773 -14.82 -21.40 1.92
N ARG A 774 -15.05 -21.32 0.60
CA ARG A 774 -15.27 -22.51 -0.26
C ARG A 774 -13.98 -23.32 -0.48
N GLY A 775 -12.85 -22.65 -0.66
CA GLY A 775 -11.52 -23.27 -0.77
C GLY A 775 -11.06 -23.93 0.53
N GLY A 776 -11.56 -23.47 1.68
CA GLY A 776 -11.16 -23.96 3.00
C GLY A 776 -9.91 -23.27 3.56
N GLU A 777 -9.55 -22.10 3.02
CA GLU A 777 -8.49 -21.24 3.55
C GLU A 777 -8.86 -20.60 4.90
N CYS A 778 -10.16 -20.54 5.18
CA CYS A 778 -10.72 -20.17 6.47
C CYS A 778 -12.00 -20.99 6.79
N SER A 779 -12.37 -21.00 8.07
CA SER A 779 -13.63 -21.57 8.55
C SER A 779 -14.69 -20.51 8.86
N LEU A 780 -14.24 -19.32 9.21
CA LEU A 780 -15.02 -18.12 9.49
C LEU A 780 -14.37 -16.96 8.74
N ALA A 781 -15.14 -16.01 8.23
CA ALA A 781 -14.62 -14.82 7.59
C ALA A 781 -15.39 -13.58 8.05
N VAL A 782 -14.66 -12.55 8.46
CA VAL A 782 -15.18 -11.21 8.68
C VAL A 782 -14.91 -10.40 7.41
N SER A 783 -15.94 -9.81 6.81
CA SER A 783 -15.79 -9.03 5.57
C SER A 783 -16.72 -7.84 5.52
N GLY A 784 -16.37 -6.82 4.74
CA GLY A 784 -17.17 -5.62 4.63
C GLY A 784 -16.40 -4.48 4.00
N GLY A 785 -16.64 -3.25 4.44
CA GLY A 785 -15.85 -2.10 4.04
C GLY A 785 -16.18 -0.84 4.81
N ALA A 786 -15.28 0.14 4.70
CA ALA A 786 -15.36 1.43 5.35
C ALA A 786 -15.03 2.56 4.37
N THR A 787 -15.60 3.74 4.62
CA THR A 787 -15.12 5.01 4.09
C THR A 787 -15.45 6.12 5.08
N ILE A 788 -14.44 6.92 5.41
CA ILE A 788 -14.55 8.16 6.19
C ILE A 788 -13.84 9.26 5.39
N MET A 789 -14.44 10.45 5.31
CA MET A 789 -13.90 11.64 4.67
C MET A 789 -13.31 12.54 5.76
N THR A 790 -11.99 12.53 5.89
CA THR A 790 -11.33 13.36 6.91
C THR A 790 -11.09 14.78 6.41
N THR A 791 -11.02 14.97 5.09
CA THR A 791 -10.89 16.26 4.41
C THR A 791 -12.08 16.54 3.47
N PRO A 792 -12.35 17.81 3.13
CA PRO A 792 -13.42 18.18 2.20
C PRO A 792 -13.01 18.08 0.72
N TYR A 793 -11.79 17.64 0.38
CA TYR A 793 -11.21 17.78 -0.97
C TYR A 793 -12.06 17.11 -2.07
N ALA A 794 -12.65 15.95 -1.77
CA ALA A 794 -13.48 15.20 -2.71
C ALA A 794 -14.64 16.03 -3.28
N PHE A 795 -15.25 16.93 -2.49
CA PHE A 795 -16.38 17.75 -2.94
C PHE A 795 -16.00 18.73 -4.06
N ALA A 796 -14.82 19.35 -3.97
CA ALA A 796 -14.33 20.30 -4.98
C ALA A 796 -13.92 19.61 -6.29
N GLU A 797 -13.33 18.42 -6.20
CA GLU A 797 -12.94 17.62 -7.38
C GLU A 797 -14.18 17.03 -8.08
N LEU A 798 -15.08 16.37 -7.35
CA LEU A 798 -16.29 15.78 -7.92
C LEU A 798 -17.28 16.84 -8.45
N THR A 799 -17.27 18.06 -7.88
CA THR A 799 -17.97 19.22 -8.45
C THR A 799 -17.41 19.59 -9.83
N ARG A 800 -16.08 19.67 -9.98
CA ARG A 800 -15.44 19.96 -11.28
C ARG A 800 -15.71 18.88 -12.33
N GLN A 801 -15.90 17.63 -11.91
CA GLN A 801 -16.23 16.50 -12.78
C GLN A 801 -17.74 16.40 -13.09
N GLY A 802 -18.60 17.19 -12.44
CA GLY A 802 -20.06 17.10 -12.59
C GLY A 802 -20.67 15.81 -12.05
N ALA A 803 -20.02 15.18 -11.06
CA ALA A 803 -20.42 13.88 -10.52
C ALA A 803 -21.38 13.95 -9.31
N LEU A 804 -21.54 15.13 -8.70
CA LEU A 804 -22.37 15.34 -7.51
C LEU A 804 -23.76 15.89 -7.84
N ALA A 805 -24.78 15.37 -7.15
CA ALA A 805 -26.12 15.95 -7.15
C ALA A 805 -26.09 17.34 -6.49
N ALA A 806 -26.75 18.33 -7.10
CA ALA A 806 -26.71 19.71 -6.61
C ALA A 806 -27.40 19.88 -5.23
N ASN A 807 -28.33 18.98 -4.89
CA ASN A 807 -29.01 18.92 -3.59
C ASN A 807 -28.44 17.83 -2.65
N GLY A 808 -27.28 17.25 -2.99
CA GLY A 808 -26.60 16.23 -2.18
C GLY A 808 -27.30 14.87 -2.10
N ARG A 809 -28.33 14.58 -2.91
CA ARG A 809 -29.15 13.35 -2.81
C ARG A 809 -29.06 12.48 -4.06
N SER A 810 -28.86 11.17 -3.87
CA SER A 810 -28.90 10.18 -4.95
C SER A 810 -30.34 9.87 -5.37
N LYS A 811 -30.81 10.56 -6.42
CA LYS A 811 -32.15 10.40 -7.03
C LYS A 811 -32.21 9.20 -7.98
N ALA A 812 -31.93 8.00 -7.45
CA ALA A 812 -31.70 6.79 -8.23
C ALA A 812 -32.86 6.47 -9.19
N PHE A 813 -32.56 6.37 -10.49
CA PHE A 813 -33.49 6.07 -11.59
C PHE A 813 -34.64 7.08 -11.81
N SER A 814 -34.61 8.28 -11.21
CA SER A 814 -35.63 9.32 -11.45
C SER A 814 -35.33 10.18 -12.69
N ASP A 815 -36.34 10.88 -13.19
CA ASP A 815 -36.23 11.86 -14.29
C ASP A 815 -35.27 13.02 -13.97
N ASP A 816 -35.21 13.47 -12.71
CA ASP A 816 -34.34 14.55 -12.26
C ASP A 816 -33.00 14.06 -11.66
N ALA A 817 -32.56 12.86 -12.01
CA ALA A 817 -31.26 12.30 -11.63
C ALA A 817 -30.08 13.12 -12.21
N ASP A 818 -29.33 13.80 -11.34
CA ASP A 818 -28.30 14.79 -11.70
C ASP A 818 -26.90 14.49 -11.14
N GLY A 819 -26.72 13.43 -10.35
CA GLY A 819 -25.44 13.05 -9.76
C GLY A 819 -25.57 12.18 -8.51
N ALA A 820 -24.43 11.88 -7.89
CA ALA A 820 -24.39 11.15 -6.63
C ALA A 820 -24.55 12.09 -5.42
N GLY A 821 -25.34 11.68 -4.43
CA GLY A 821 -25.24 12.23 -3.08
C GLY A 821 -24.08 11.55 -2.37
N TRP A 822 -23.02 12.26 -2.02
CA TRP A 822 -21.77 11.65 -1.54
C TRP A 822 -21.82 11.34 -0.03
N SER A 823 -21.28 10.21 0.41
CA SER A 823 -21.41 9.78 1.82
C SER A 823 -20.24 8.94 2.36
N GLU A 824 -20.14 8.94 3.69
CA GLU A 824 -19.39 7.99 4.51
C GLU A 824 -20.20 6.74 4.83
N GLY A 825 -19.55 5.71 5.38
CA GLY A 825 -20.23 4.54 5.93
C GLY A 825 -19.28 3.40 6.28
N VAL A 826 -19.72 2.53 7.19
CA VAL A 826 -18.99 1.31 7.59
C VAL A 826 -20.00 0.17 7.71
N GLY A 827 -19.67 -1.00 7.16
CA GLY A 827 -20.47 -2.20 7.31
C GLY A 827 -19.60 -3.44 7.35
N MET A 828 -19.86 -4.33 8.30
CA MET A 828 -19.15 -5.60 8.49
C MET A 828 -20.16 -6.74 8.60
N VAL A 829 -19.86 -7.86 7.97
CA VAL A 829 -20.60 -9.12 8.04
C VAL A 829 -19.66 -10.26 8.48
N VAL A 830 -20.21 -11.21 9.24
CA VAL A 830 -19.55 -12.46 9.61
C VAL A 830 -20.16 -13.57 8.78
N MET A 831 -19.30 -14.37 8.14
CA MET A 831 -19.69 -15.40 7.19
C MET A 831 -18.97 -16.72 7.47
N GLU A 832 -19.65 -17.83 7.25
CA GLU A 832 -19.08 -19.18 7.26
C GLU A 832 -19.81 -20.08 6.25
N ARG A 833 -19.34 -21.30 6.04
CA ARG A 833 -20.07 -22.28 5.23
C ARG A 833 -21.42 -22.59 5.87
N LEU A 834 -22.49 -22.76 5.10
CA LEU A 834 -23.83 -23.02 5.66
C LEU A 834 -23.85 -24.30 6.53
N SER A 835 -23.08 -25.33 6.18
CA SER A 835 -22.95 -26.53 7.02
C SER A 835 -22.23 -26.27 8.34
N ASP A 836 -21.30 -25.31 8.38
CA ASP A 836 -20.59 -24.88 9.59
C ASP A 836 -21.52 -24.08 10.49
N ALA A 837 -22.27 -23.11 9.97
CA ALA A 837 -23.26 -22.35 10.74
C ALA A 837 -24.28 -23.26 11.44
N VAL A 838 -24.84 -24.23 10.69
CA VAL A 838 -25.78 -25.22 11.23
C VAL A 838 -25.11 -26.12 12.29
N ARG A 839 -23.86 -26.54 12.08
CA ARG A 839 -23.12 -27.36 13.06
C ARG A 839 -22.78 -26.59 14.33
N ASN A 840 -22.42 -25.32 14.19
CA ASN A 840 -22.04 -24.43 15.28
C ASN A 840 -23.25 -23.89 16.05
N GLY A 841 -24.46 -24.02 15.48
CA GLY A 841 -25.70 -23.51 16.07
C GLY A 841 -25.87 -22.00 15.90
N HIS A 842 -25.11 -21.38 15.01
CA HIS A 842 -25.20 -19.95 14.72
C HIS A 842 -26.46 -19.63 13.91
N GLN A 843 -27.07 -18.48 14.17
CA GLN A 843 -28.25 -18.03 13.44
C GLN A 843 -27.87 -17.62 12.00
N VAL A 844 -28.40 -18.32 11.00
CA VAL A 844 -28.29 -17.90 9.61
C VAL A 844 -29.22 -16.70 9.38
N LEU A 845 -28.66 -15.54 9.02
CA LEU A 845 -29.41 -14.32 8.71
C LEU A 845 -29.86 -14.31 7.25
N ALA A 846 -28.98 -14.75 6.35
CA ALA A 846 -29.23 -14.98 4.92
C ALA A 846 -28.15 -15.91 4.33
N VAL A 847 -28.36 -16.37 3.10
CA VAL A 847 -27.41 -17.24 2.37
C VAL A 847 -26.91 -16.55 1.11
N ILE A 848 -25.59 -16.44 0.93
CA ILE A 848 -24.96 -16.06 -0.32
C ILE A 848 -24.91 -17.30 -1.22
N ARG A 849 -25.71 -17.28 -2.30
CA ARG A 849 -25.82 -18.40 -3.24
C ARG A 849 -24.76 -18.36 -4.34
N GLY A 850 -24.46 -17.18 -4.85
CA GLY A 850 -23.41 -16.98 -5.85
C GLY A 850 -22.94 -15.53 -5.88
N SER A 851 -21.72 -15.34 -6.34
CA SER A 851 -21.15 -14.01 -6.60
C SER A 851 -20.16 -14.07 -7.75
N ALA A 852 -19.94 -12.94 -8.40
CA ALA A 852 -18.94 -12.79 -9.46
C ALA A 852 -18.36 -11.37 -9.45
N VAL A 853 -17.14 -11.27 -9.97
CA VAL A 853 -16.43 -10.01 -10.22
C VAL A 853 -15.95 -10.01 -11.67
N ASN A 854 -16.03 -8.87 -12.36
CA ASN A 854 -15.40 -8.70 -13.67
C ASN A 854 -14.88 -7.27 -13.88
N GLN A 855 -14.38 -7.01 -15.09
CA GLN A 855 -13.86 -5.72 -15.50
C GLN A 855 -14.51 -5.26 -16.81
N ASP A 856 -14.64 -3.94 -16.97
CA ASP A 856 -15.21 -3.31 -18.16
C ASP A 856 -14.30 -3.42 -19.38
N GLY A 857 -12.98 -3.40 -19.17
CA GLY A 857 -11.99 -3.35 -20.24
C GLY A 857 -11.95 -1.99 -20.94
N ALA A 858 -11.56 -1.96 -22.22
CA ALA A 858 -11.56 -0.72 -23.00
C ALA A 858 -12.99 -0.26 -23.34
N SER A 859 -13.43 0.83 -22.70
CA SER A 859 -14.75 1.45 -22.89
C SER A 859 -14.62 2.89 -23.42
N ASN A 860 -15.71 3.67 -23.41
CA ASN A 860 -15.75 5.07 -23.89
C ASN A 860 -15.07 6.08 -22.94
N GLY A 861 -14.34 5.62 -21.91
CA GLY A 861 -13.58 6.43 -20.98
C GLY A 861 -13.31 5.64 -19.70
N LEU A 862 -12.20 5.91 -19.01
CA LEU A 862 -11.79 5.15 -17.80
C LEU A 862 -12.90 5.08 -16.73
N THR A 863 -13.72 6.12 -16.64
CA THR A 863 -14.82 6.27 -15.67
C THR A 863 -16.22 6.05 -16.26
N ALA A 864 -16.32 5.64 -17.53
CA ALA A 864 -17.59 5.44 -18.22
C ALA A 864 -18.09 3.98 -18.05
N PRO A 865 -19.27 3.76 -17.45
CA PRO A 865 -19.76 2.41 -17.12
C PRO A 865 -20.15 1.60 -18.36
N ASN A 866 -19.92 0.28 -18.33
CA ASN A 866 -20.23 -0.61 -19.45
C ASN A 866 -21.40 -1.57 -19.17
N GLY A 867 -22.60 -1.24 -19.68
CA GLY A 867 -23.79 -2.09 -19.56
C GLY A 867 -23.59 -3.57 -19.97
N PRO A 868 -22.95 -3.89 -21.12
CA PRO A 868 -22.61 -5.27 -21.47
C PRO A 868 -21.75 -6.01 -20.44
N SER A 869 -20.84 -5.33 -19.75
CA SER A 869 -20.03 -5.92 -18.66
C SER A 869 -20.83 -6.18 -17.40
N GLN A 870 -21.75 -5.27 -17.05
CA GLN A 870 -22.72 -5.45 -15.97
C GLN A 870 -23.60 -6.69 -16.24
N GLN A 871 -24.12 -6.85 -17.46
CA GLN A 871 -24.84 -8.08 -17.84
C GLN A 871 -23.99 -9.35 -17.71
N ARG A 872 -22.68 -9.29 -18.04
CA ARG A 872 -21.77 -10.44 -17.90
C ARG A 872 -21.54 -10.83 -16.44
N VAL A 873 -21.35 -9.87 -15.52
CA VAL A 873 -21.14 -10.19 -14.10
C VAL A 873 -22.41 -10.75 -13.46
N ILE A 874 -23.59 -10.23 -13.82
CA ILE A 874 -24.89 -10.76 -13.38
C ILE A 874 -25.07 -12.21 -13.83
N ARG A 875 -24.85 -12.50 -15.14
CA ARG A 875 -24.96 -13.86 -15.67
C ARG A 875 -23.94 -14.83 -15.05
N ALA A 876 -22.73 -14.36 -14.73
CA ALA A 876 -21.73 -15.15 -14.02
C ALA A 876 -22.14 -15.45 -12.57
N ALA A 877 -22.68 -14.48 -11.84
CA ALA A 877 -23.18 -14.69 -10.48
C ALA A 877 -24.37 -15.67 -10.43
N LEU A 878 -25.29 -15.59 -11.41
CA LEU A 878 -26.40 -16.54 -11.60
C LEU A 878 -25.90 -17.96 -11.88
N ALA A 879 -24.93 -18.11 -12.79
CA ALA A 879 -24.30 -19.39 -13.07
C ALA A 879 -23.62 -19.98 -11.83
N ASN A 880 -22.85 -19.16 -11.09
CA ASN A 880 -22.19 -19.54 -9.83
C ASN A 880 -23.16 -19.84 -8.67
N ALA A 881 -24.46 -19.54 -8.83
CA ALA A 881 -25.52 -19.87 -7.88
C ALA A 881 -26.37 -21.08 -8.31
N GLY A 882 -26.23 -21.56 -9.56
CA GLY A 882 -27.12 -22.55 -10.17
C GLY A 882 -28.55 -22.03 -10.39
N LEU A 883 -28.73 -20.72 -10.64
CA LEU A 883 -30.04 -20.07 -10.72
C LEU A 883 -30.35 -19.50 -12.11
N SER A 884 -31.64 -19.41 -12.45
CA SER A 884 -32.14 -18.75 -13.65
C SER A 884 -32.44 -17.27 -13.41
N VAL A 885 -32.67 -16.51 -14.47
CA VAL A 885 -33.05 -15.08 -14.36
C VAL A 885 -34.41 -14.87 -13.70
N GLY A 886 -35.32 -15.84 -13.77
CA GLY A 886 -36.65 -15.80 -13.12
C GLY A 886 -36.62 -16.12 -11.61
N ASP A 887 -35.48 -16.60 -11.10
CA ASP A 887 -35.31 -16.99 -9.69
C ASP A 887 -35.04 -15.82 -8.74
N VAL A 888 -34.70 -14.64 -9.26
CA VAL A 888 -34.40 -13.42 -8.48
C VAL A 888 -35.60 -12.47 -8.52
N ASP A 889 -35.99 -11.96 -7.35
CA ASP A 889 -37.18 -11.11 -7.16
C ASP A 889 -36.88 -9.63 -7.26
N VAL A 890 -35.75 -9.22 -6.67
CA VAL A 890 -35.35 -7.82 -6.49
C VAL A 890 -33.87 -7.66 -6.80
N VAL A 891 -33.49 -6.49 -7.32
CA VAL A 891 -32.10 -6.04 -7.37
C VAL A 891 -31.94 -4.75 -6.58
N GLU A 892 -31.08 -4.82 -5.57
CA GLU A 892 -30.46 -3.66 -4.93
C GLU A 892 -29.31 -3.21 -5.83
N ALA A 893 -29.55 -2.13 -6.56
CA ALA A 893 -28.69 -1.66 -7.64
C ALA A 893 -27.49 -0.85 -7.14
N HIS A 894 -26.52 -0.64 -8.03
CA HIS A 894 -25.51 0.38 -7.78
C HIS A 894 -26.16 1.78 -7.77
N GLY A 895 -27.09 2.07 -8.68
CA GLY A 895 -28.13 3.12 -8.62
C GLY A 895 -27.70 4.39 -7.90
N THR A 896 -26.86 5.18 -8.56
CA THR A 896 -26.16 6.32 -7.94
C THR A 896 -26.93 7.63 -8.05
N GLY A 897 -27.95 7.71 -8.90
CA GLY A 897 -28.62 8.96 -9.26
C GLY A 897 -27.92 9.71 -10.39
N THR A 898 -27.04 9.05 -11.16
CA THR A 898 -26.28 9.69 -12.23
C THR A 898 -27.00 9.58 -13.58
N ALA A 899 -27.12 10.71 -14.29
CA ALA A 899 -27.83 10.78 -15.58
C ALA A 899 -27.35 9.80 -16.66
N LEU A 900 -26.10 9.33 -16.59
CA LEU A 900 -25.53 8.34 -17.51
C LEU A 900 -25.52 6.92 -16.93
N GLY A 901 -25.17 6.75 -15.65
CA GLY A 901 -24.98 5.43 -15.05
C GLY A 901 -26.29 4.70 -14.81
N ASP A 902 -27.31 5.40 -14.31
CA ASP A 902 -28.59 4.80 -13.95
C ASP A 902 -29.33 4.22 -15.17
N PRO A 903 -29.41 4.89 -16.35
CA PRO A 903 -29.97 4.27 -17.56
C PRO A 903 -29.19 3.06 -18.07
N ILE A 904 -27.85 3.08 -17.96
CA ILE A 904 -27.00 1.96 -18.39
C ILE A 904 -27.23 0.73 -17.51
N GLU A 905 -27.32 0.90 -16.19
CA GLU A 905 -27.61 -0.17 -15.25
C GLU A 905 -29.03 -0.72 -15.42
N ALA A 906 -30.04 0.15 -15.47
CA ALA A 906 -31.43 -0.29 -15.65
C ALA A 906 -31.60 -1.07 -16.97
N GLN A 907 -30.99 -0.62 -18.06
CA GLN A 907 -31.02 -1.36 -19.32
C GLN A 907 -30.24 -2.67 -19.27
N ALA A 908 -29.13 -2.76 -18.52
CA ALA A 908 -28.42 -4.01 -18.28
C ALA A 908 -29.27 -5.02 -17.49
N LEU A 909 -30.05 -4.55 -16.51
CA LEU A 909 -31.01 -5.35 -15.76
C LEU A 909 -32.18 -5.82 -16.64
N ILE A 910 -32.82 -4.92 -17.40
CA ILE A 910 -33.88 -5.28 -18.36
C ILE A 910 -33.39 -6.34 -19.36
N ASN A 911 -32.20 -6.15 -19.94
CA ASN A 911 -31.59 -7.07 -20.91
C ASN A 911 -31.10 -8.42 -20.32
N THR A 912 -31.12 -8.58 -19.00
CA THR A 912 -30.66 -9.81 -18.33
C THR A 912 -31.80 -10.49 -17.58
N TYR A 913 -32.41 -9.78 -16.64
CA TYR A 913 -33.49 -10.29 -15.81
C TYR A 913 -34.86 -10.22 -16.49
N GLY A 914 -35.08 -9.27 -17.41
CA GLY A 914 -36.41 -9.00 -17.96
C GLY A 914 -36.98 -10.06 -18.92
N ALA A 915 -36.24 -11.13 -19.24
CA ALA A 915 -36.72 -12.21 -20.09
C ALA A 915 -37.63 -13.20 -19.34
N ASP A 916 -38.70 -13.65 -19.99
CA ASP A 916 -39.57 -14.76 -19.57
C ASP A 916 -40.12 -14.67 -18.12
N ARG A 917 -40.38 -13.45 -17.63
CA ARG A 917 -40.92 -13.20 -16.29
C ARG A 917 -42.45 -13.18 -16.24
N ALA A 918 -43.02 -13.79 -15.20
CA ALA A 918 -44.45 -13.69 -14.86
C ALA A 918 -44.76 -12.53 -13.89
N GLU A 919 -43.80 -12.17 -13.03
CA GLU A 919 -43.85 -11.01 -12.13
C GLU A 919 -42.62 -10.12 -12.41
N PRO A 920 -42.72 -8.78 -12.35
CA PRO A 920 -41.58 -7.90 -12.61
C PRO A 920 -40.41 -8.16 -11.65
N LEU A 921 -39.20 -7.83 -12.08
CA LEU A 921 -38.07 -7.67 -11.16
C LEU A 921 -38.23 -6.33 -10.43
N TRP A 922 -38.21 -6.33 -9.11
CA TRP A 922 -38.18 -5.09 -8.33
C TRP A 922 -36.79 -4.46 -8.37
N LEU A 923 -36.72 -3.14 -8.50
CA LEU A 923 -35.48 -2.36 -8.56
C LEU A 923 -35.47 -1.31 -7.45
N GLY A 924 -34.35 -1.14 -6.76
CA GLY A 924 -34.17 -0.03 -5.81
C GLY A 924 -32.72 0.27 -5.46
N SER A 925 -32.50 1.32 -4.66
CA SER A 925 -31.16 1.72 -4.18
C SER A 925 -31.22 2.34 -2.78
N VAL A 926 -30.43 1.80 -1.86
CA VAL A 926 -30.16 2.30 -0.50
C VAL A 926 -29.55 3.71 -0.50
N LYS A 927 -28.91 4.11 -1.60
CA LYS A 927 -28.25 5.42 -1.73
C LYS A 927 -29.27 6.57 -1.73
N SER A 928 -30.52 6.28 -2.05
CA SER A 928 -31.63 7.24 -1.88
C SER A 928 -31.92 7.57 -0.41
N ASN A 929 -31.50 6.74 0.55
CA ASN A 929 -31.65 6.97 1.99
C ASN A 929 -30.38 7.52 2.66
N ILE A 930 -29.20 6.98 2.31
CA ILE A 930 -27.94 7.24 3.03
C ILE A 930 -26.80 7.75 2.12
N GLY A 931 -27.12 8.15 0.89
CA GLY A 931 -26.13 8.54 -0.11
C GLY A 931 -25.23 7.39 -0.57
N HIS A 932 -24.26 7.71 -1.39
CA HIS A 932 -23.24 6.80 -1.87
C HIS A 932 -22.11 6.69 -0.84
N THR A 933 -22.18 5.65 0.00
CA THR A 933 -21.20 5.31 1.04
C THR A 933 -19.87 4.72 0.50
N GLN A 934 -19.50 5.09 -0.72
CA GLN A 934 -18.21 4.81 -1.37
C GLN A 934 -17.80 3.32 -1.30
N ALA A 935 -16.68 2.97 -0.64
CA ALA A 935 -16.20 1.59 -0.57
C ALA A 935 -17.12 0.67 0.25
N ALA A 936 -17.90 1.23 1.19
CA ALA A 936 -18.92 0.53 1.97
C ALA A 936 -20.27 0.36 1.23
N ALA A 937 -20.41 0.86 0.00
CA ALA A 937 -21.69 0.86 -0.71
C ALA A 937 -22.25 -0.53 -1.04
N GLY A 938 -21.38 -1.51 -1.30
CA GLY A 938 -21.78 -2.89 -1.56
C GLY A 938 -22.34 -3.58 -0.32
N VAL A 939 -21.62 -3.51 0.80
CA VAL A 939 -22.07 -4.10 2.08
C VAL A 939 -23.31 -3.39 2.65
N ALA A 940 -23.48 -2.09 2.43
CA ALA A 940 -24.73 -1.38 2.78
C ALA A 940 -25.95 -1.98 2.05
N GLY A 941 -25.81 -2.27 0.75
CA GLY A 941 -26.84 -2.94 -0.05
C GLY A 941 -27.11 -4.37 0.43
N VAL A 942 -26.06 -5.13 0.78
CA VAL A 942 -26.22 -6.47 1.38
C VAL A 942 -26.99 -6.41 2.70
N ILE A 943 -26.60 -5.55 3.65
CA ILE A 943 -27.27 -5.44 4.96
C ILE A 943 -28.74 -5.06 4.77
N LYS A 944 -29.06 -4.08 3.90
CA LYS A 944 -30.45 -3.73 3.55
C LYS A 944 -31.23 -4.96 3.04
N MET A 945 -30.65 -5.76 2.16
CA MET A 945 -31.33 -6.94 1.59
C MET A 945 -31.46 -8.10 2.60
N VAL A 946 -30.50 -8.30 3.51
CA VAL A 946 -30.63 -9.25 4.63
C VAL A 946 -31.80 -8.85 5.53
N LEU A 947 -31.90 -7.58 5.91
CA LEU A 947 -33.00 -7.05 6.72
C LEU A 947 -34.36 -7.19 5.99
N ALA A 948 -34.39 -6.93 4.67
CA ALA A 948 -35.59 -7.12 3.84
C ALA A 948 -36.05 -8.58 3.76
N LEU A 949 -35.12 -9.55 3.64
CA LEU A 949 -35.40 -10.99 3.68
C LEU A 949 -35.98 -11.42 5.04
N GLN A 950 -35.39 -10.93 6.14
CA GLN A 950 -35.82 -11.24 7.51
C GLN A 950 -37.22 -10.69 7.83
N ASN A 951 -37.53 -9.47 7.37
CA ASN A 951 -38.81 -8.81 7.66
C ASN A 951 -39.90 -9.07 6.59
N GLY A 952 -39.53 -9.58 5.42
CA GLY A 952 -40.47 -9.78 4.31
C GLY A 952 -41.08 -8.51 3.75
N VAL A 953 -40.29 -7.43 3.69
CA VAL A 953 -40.71 -6.14 3.13
C VAL A 953 -39.57 -5.58 2.27
N LEU A 954 -39.89 -5.11 1.06
CA LEU A 954 -38.99 -4.32 0.22
C LEU A 954 -39.18 -2.82 0.55
N PRO A 955 -38.16 -2.12 1.08
CA PRO A 955 -38.25 -0.67 1.32
C PRO A 955 -38.33 0.11 0.01
N GLN A 956 -39.00 1.27 0.06
CA GLN A 956 -39.05 2.20 -1.06
C GLN A 956 -37.69 2.84 -1.37
N THR A 957 -37.50 3.24 -2.62
CA THR A 957 -36.41 4.12 -3.07
C THR A 957 -36.92 5.56 -3.00
N LEU A 958 -36.22 6.42 -2.26
CA LEU A 958 -36.62 7.81 -2.05
C LEU A 958 -36.30 8.69 -3.26
N HIS A 959 -36.89 9.89 -3.24
CA HIS A 959 -36.68 10.97 -4.21
C HIS A 959 -37.04 10.64 -5.67
N VAL A 960 -37.86 9.62 -5.91
CA VAL A 960 -38.40 9.31 -7.23
C VAL A 960 -39.73 10.06 -7.45
N ALA A 961 -39.67 11.22 -8.11
CA ALA A 961 -40.89 11.95 -8.48
C ALA A 961 -41.58 11.31 -9.71
N ALA A 962 -40.76 10.91 -10.69
CA ALA A 962 -41.14 10.09 -11.83
C ALA A 962 -39.94 9.22 -12.26
N PRO A 963 -40.13 7.98 -12.74
CA PRO A 963 -39.04 7.19 -13.33
C PRO A 963 -38.44 7.88 -14.56
N SER A 964 -37.13 7.71 -14.78
CA SER A 964 -36.42 8.37 -15.88
C SER A 964 -36.98 7.97 -17.26
N PRO A 965 -37.25 8.92 -18.17
CA PRO A 965 -37.68 8.67 -19.55
C PRO A 965 -36.54 8.17 -20.45
N HIS A 966 -35.30 8.14 -19.95
CA HIS A 966 -34.14 7.57 -20.63
C HIS A 966 -34.04 6.03 -20.50
N ILE A 967 -35.00 5.40 -19.81
CA ILE A 967 -35.11 3.96 -19.63
C ILE A 967 -36.45 3.49 -20.24
N ASP A 968 -36.41 2.42 -21.04
CA ASP A 968 -37.62 1.84 -21.62
C ASP A 968 -38.33 0.90 -20.63
N TRP A 969 -39.20 1.47 -19.80
CA TRP A 969 -40.05 0.73 -18.86
C TRP A 969 -41.23 0.00 -19.55
N SER A 970 -41.47 0.19 -20.85
CA SER A 970 -42.73 -0.22 -21.50
C SER A 970 -42.96 -1.73 -21.55
N ALA A 971 -41.90 -2.52 -21.40
CA ALA A 971 -41.98 -3.98 -21.29
C ALA A 971 -42.63 -4.46 -19.98
N GLY A 972 -42.62 -3.65 -18.91
CA GLY A 972 -43.16 -4.04 -17.59
C GLY A 972 -42.43 -5.19 -16.89
N THR A 973 -41.21 -5.51 -17.31
CA THR A 973 -40.44 -6.66 -16.79
C THR A 973 -39.50 -6.30 -15.64
N VAL A 974 -39.28 -5.00 -15.41
CA VAL A 974 -38.56 -4.42 -14.27
C VAL A 974 -39.38 -3.23 -13.76
N GLU A 975 -39.64 -3.15 -12.45
CA GLU A 975 -40.39 -2.06 -11.81
C GLU A 975 -39.60 -1.43 -10.66
N LEU A 976 -39.56 -0.09 -10.62
CA LEU A 976 -38.89 0.69 -9.59
C LEU A 976 -39.73 0.73 -8.30
N LEU A 977 -39.11 0.44 -7.15
CA LEU A 977 -39.73 0.44 -5.82
C LEU A 977 -40.04 1.87 -5.35
N THR A 978 -41.09 2.49 -5.89
CA THR A 978 -41.56 3.84 -5.50
C THR A 978 -42.40 3.88 -4.23
N SER A 979 -42.77 2.72 -3.68
CA SER A 979 -43.40 2.55 -2.37
C SER A 979 -42.93 1.26 -1.72
N ALA A 980 -43.05 1.16 -0.39
CA ALA A 980 -42.71 -0.07 0.33
C ALA A 980 -43.71 -1.18 -0.03
N ARG A 981 -43.23 -2.42 -0.17
CA ARG A 981 -44.04 -3.57 -0.59
C ARG A 981 -43.81 -4.79 0.30
N GLU A 982 -44.86 -5.54 0.57
CA GLU A 982 -44.74 -6.88 1.16
C GLU A 982 -43.99 -7.81 0.18
N TRP A 983 -43.09 -8.63 0.71
CA TRP A 983 -42.32 -9.64 -0.01
C TRP A 983 -42.68 -11.03 0.52
N SER A 984 -43.86 -11.48 0.14
CA SER A 984 -44.42 -12.79 0.49
C SER A 984 -43.75 -13.91 -0.34
N PRO A 985 -43.47 -15.09 0.22
CA PRO A 985 -42.93 -16.22 -0.55
C PRO A 985 -43.90 -16.73 -1.64
N ASN A 986 -43.42 -16.87 -2.87
CA ASN A 986 -44.22 -17.31 -4.04
C ASN A 986 -44.00 -18.79 -4.41
N GLY A 987 -43.79 -19.65 -3.40
CA GLY A 987 -43.52 -21.09 -3.58
C GLY A 987 -42.06 -21.44 -3.87
N ARG A 988 -41.19 -20.43 -3.98
CA ARG A 988 -39.73 -20.56 -3.90
C ARG A 988 -39.17 -19.62 -2.83
N ALA A 989 -37.93 -19.87 -2.42
CA ALA A 989 -37.18 -18.97 -1.53
C ALA A 989 -37.08 -17.57 -2.15
N ARG A 990 -37.17 -16.55 -1.30
CA ARG A 990 -37.01 -15.13 -1.69
C ARG A 990 -35.54 -14.83 -1.98
N ARG A 991 -35.27 -14.12 -3.08
CA ARG A 991 -33.90 -13.84 -3.54
C ARG A 991 -33.67 -12.42 -4.04
N ALA A 992 -32.56 -11.84 -3.61
CA ALA A 992 -32.10 -10.52 -4.01
C ALA A 992 -30.75 -10.59 -4.76
N GLY A 993 -30.61 -9.83 -5.84
CA GLY A 993 -29.31 -9.47 -6.39
C GLY A 993 -28.80 -8.16 -5.76
N VAL A 994 -27.51 -8.03 -5.54
CA VAL A 994 -26.84 -6.81 -5.08
C VAL A 994 -25.72 -6.45 -6.05
N SER A 995 -25.74 -5.24 -6.61
CA SER A 995 -24.76 -4.75 -7.59
C SER A 995 -23.85 -3.66 -7.01
N ALA A 996 -22.55 -3.71 -7.34
CA ALA A 996 -21.64 -2.62 -7.08
C ALA A 996 -20.61 -2.44 -8.21
N PHE A 997 -20.48 -1.22 -8.73
CA PHE A 997 -19.63 -0.91 -9.89
C PHE A 997 -18.58 0.14 -9.49
N GLY A 998 -17.31 -0.20 -9.64
CA GLY A 998 -16.19 0.69 -9.30
C GLY A 998 -15.90 1.68 -10.42
N ILE A 999 -15.43 2.89 -10.05
CA ILE A 999 -15.14 3.98 -11.00
C ILE A 999 -14.09 3.63 -12.07
N SER A 1000 -13.27 2.60 -11.85
CA SER A 1000 -12.27 2.07 -12.80
C SER A 1000 -12.76 0.86 -13.60
N GLY A 1001 -14.07 0.57 -13.60
CA GLY A 1001 -14.69 -0.52 -14.35
C GLY A 1001 -14.72 -1.89 -13.65
N THR A 1002 -14.29 -2.00 -12.39
CA THR A 1002 -14.40 -3.26 -11.63
C THR A 1002 -15.83 -3.45 -11.11
N ASN A 1003 -16.56 -4.41 -11.69
CA ASN A 1003 -17.94 -4.72 -11.32
C ASN A 1003 -18.01 -5.94 -10.40
N ALA A 1004 -18.91 -5.90 -9.43
CA ALA A 1004 -19.26 -7.05 -8.59
C ALA A 1004 -20.79 -7.22 -8.54
N HIS A 1005 -21.25 -8.47 -8.51
CA HIS A 1005 -22.65 -8.82 -8.27
C HIS A 1005 -22.75 -10.04 -7.36
N MET A 1006 -23.72 -10.02 -6.43
CA MET A 1006 -23.93 -11.07 -5.42
C MET A 1006 -25.42 -11.43 -5.32
N ILE A 1007 -25.73 -12.71 -5.17
CA ILE A 1007 -27.10 -13.21 -5.02
C ILE A 1007 -27.28 -13.73 -3.58
N LEU A 1008 -28.25 -13.13 -2.89
CA LEU A 1008 -28.70 -13.48 -1.55
C LEU A 1008 -30.01 -14.28 -1.64
N GLU A 1009 -30.17 -15.26 -0.76
CA GLU A 1009 -31.37 -16.07 -0.55
C GLU A 1009 -31.77 -16.03 0.93
N GLU A 1010 -33.06 -16.17 1.23
CA GLU A 1010 -33.54 -16.23 2.62
C GLU A 1010 -32.89 -17.38 3.40
N ALA A 1011 -32.77 -17.21 4.72
CA ALA A 1011 -32.28 -18.25 5.59
C ALA A 1011 -33.18 -19.51 5.53
N PRO A 1012 -32.63 -20.73 5.57
CA PRO A 1012 -33.43 -21.95 5.63
C PRO A 1012 -34.36 -21.92 6.84
N GLY A 1013 -35.64 -22.25 6.64
CA GLY A 1013 -36.62 -22.29 7.72
C GLY A 1013 -36.17 -23.20 8.87
N GLN A 1014 -36.18 -22.67 10.10
CA GLN A 1014 -35.92 -23.50 11.28
C GLN A 1014 -37.00 -24.59 11.37
N PRO A 1015 -36.64 -25.85 11.67
CA PRO A 1015 -37.64 -26.87 11.94
C PRO A 1015 -38.47 -26.44 13.15
N GLU A 1016 -39.80 -26.42 13.01
CA GLU A 1016 -40.70 -26.17 14.13
C GLU A 1016 -40.38 -27.13 15.28
N LEU A 1017 -39.94 -26.58 16.41
CA LEU A 1017 -39.84 -27.32 17.66
C LEU A 1017 -41.27 -27.64 18.11
N SER A 1018 -41.71 -28.86 17.83
CA SER A 1018 -43.01 -29.36 18.27
C SER A 1018 -43.07 -29.45 19.80
N ASP A 1019 -43.94 -28.61 20.40
CA ASP A 1019 -44.40 -28.55 21.81
C ASP A 1019 -43.73 -29.46 22.88
#